data_AF-A0AAW9HUH3-F1
#
_entry.id   AF-A0AAW9HUH3-F1
#
_cell.length_a   1.000
_cell.length_b   1.000
_cell.length_c   1.000
_cell.angle_alpha   90.00
_cell.angle_beta   90.00
_cell.angle_gamma   90.00
#
_symmetry.space_group_name_H-M   'P 1'
#
loop_
_entity.id
_entity.type
_entity.pdbx_description
1 polymer ?
#
loop_
_entity_poly.entity_id
_entity_poly.type
_entity_poly.pdbx_seq_one_letter_code
_entity_poly.pdbx_strand_id
1 'polypeptide(L)'
;MVSFAFLPAALWAVPTPAQAEPVLQPGVDSPALASTNENPTVVDGRTVPLDPRPGFRVLPYLQRPSDTGITINWFTELGTEAKITVTGPGLPAEGKTETVAGVHNPVNDYQDYELTQGDLTRNKELRVPQGAWIRADKPYKYSVDLTGLQTNSAYQYTVEVDGYAHSASFRTLPTPGSELVEPIHIIAFSDTETDPIGRVTYREWEQTLNLAEGSEERPGAGSAWDQKFGGSTRNGKYAVNYAVTEDQAQRLNNAAIAQAAPDLLLLPGDIAERASSQSHWDEWFRYFAGDQGHILDSIPVITSLGNHEVYGYGTPEDRTAVIRARAAYNQVFDTHGSDNANARDAYHRTDYGPITVISLDSTNGQPDQSPNSDSAPAPMTGNDANITKEQLGTDTQNQFTMEEIRRDFPKTVELGWWGEGQDPNSVDQPDFMPGSEQYKWLEKQLQDARAKGQTIVVQYHHVAYSNGVHGTTMGHEHADQQPGTPMRHLQPLFEEYGVAAVFSGHDEMFQASYVDENNDGVGVYHWDVGVASDGLRGEKMVQQEDGTYAPLRFNTHSVWMAQADEPEKWETNEAGVKHLVSGGKHYGHLDITIAPYTGPALDSGKQPAASMVMTPISLFPILDDNYDLERVERRVLESGIQTVYLDDNGLPLAGKPVSTNSEVSAEGGDEVKDDAGQTGADDVGQTGAEGAETGTETGAEGTETGAETGAEDVGQTGAEGADKPAVEKPAGVWAVENDARGVLYVNAWGQGKADRTVNYGNPNDEIIFGDWDGDGIDTPMVRRGNLFLGTNGFSGVAQFEFAYGNAGDEVLVGDWNGDGKDTVAVVRGNQVFVRNSLTSGVADAVYGYGNPSDTLIAGDWNGDGKDTLAAVRGNVFYVQSKLEDTKAPLEFAYGTAGDRVIAGDWNGDGKDGVGVVRGNQFFLKNELVSGVADEVFAYGNAKDVSVVGDWDGDGIDTPAVDRR
;
A
#
# COMPACT_ATOMS: atom_id res chain seq x y z
N MET A 1 -55.53 50.61 33.28
CA MET A 1 -54.85 51.78 32.69
C MET A 1 -53.36 51.62 32.98
N VAL A 2 -52.43 51.67 32.05
CA VAL A 2 -52.51 51.84 30.57
C VAL A 2 -51.69 50.72 29.91
N SER A 3 -52.01 50.35 28.66
CA SER A 3 -51.23 49.37 27.88
C SER A 3 -50.36 50.10 26.85
N PHE A 4 -49.19 49.54 26.53
CA PHE A 4 -48.35 49.97 25.41
C PHE A 4 -47.98 48.76 24.55
N ALA A 5 -48.01 48.96 23.23
CA ALA A 5 -47.50 48.05 22.22
C ALA A 5 -46.66 48.88 21.23
N PHE A 6 -45.62 48.26 20.66
CA PHE A 6 -44.71 48.89 19.70
C PHE A 6 -44.79 48.19 18.34
N LEU A 7 -44.73 48.98 17.27
CA LEU A 7 -44.63 48.61 15.84
C LEU A 7 -43.99 49.80 15.09
N PRO A 8 -43.45 49.64 13.87
CA PRO A 8 -41.99 49.59 13.71
C PRO A 8 -41.40 50.83 13.01
N ALA A 9 -40.07 50.89 12.96
CA ALA A 9 -39.29 51.85 12.16
C ALA A 9 -38.55 51.13 11.02
N ALA A 10 -38.34 51.82 9.89
CA ALA A 10 -37.82 51.23 8.66
C ALA A 10 -36.29 51.17 8.60
N LEU A 11 -35.76 50.16 7.93
CA LEU A 11 -34.34 50.11 7.54
C LEU A 11 -34.02 51.17 6.49
N TRP A 12 -32.81 51.71 6.54
CA TRP A 12 -32.16 52.41 5.43
C TRP A 12 -30.90 51.63 5.04
N ALA A 13 -30.64 51.51 3.74
CA ALA A 13 -29.53 50.73 3.23
C ALA A 13 -28.19 51.47 3.38
N VAL A 14 -27.17 50.72 3.77
CA VAL A 14 -25.74 51.06 3.65
C VAL A 14 -25.19 50.08 2.59
N PRO A 15 -24.31 50.49 1.67
CA PRO A 15 -23.83 49.59 0.61
C PRO A 15 -23.15 48.36 1.21
N THR A 16 -23.51 47.19 0.70
CA THR A 16 -22.76 45.95 0.90
C THR A 16 -21.32 46.16 0.45
N PRO A 17 -20.31 45.70 1.23
CA PRO A 17 -19.04 45.32 0.62
C PRO A 17 -19.35 44.35 -0.53
N ALA A 18 -18.57 44.38 -1.61
CA ALA A 18 -18.58 43.23 -2.51
C ALA A 18 -18.20 42.01 -1.66
N GLN A 19 -18.99 40.94 -1.74
CA GLN A 19 -18.49 39.64 -1.29
C GLN A 19 -17.23 39.38 -2.11
N ALA A 20 -16.13 39.08 -1.43
CA ALA A 20 -15.07 38.37 -2.13
C ALA A 20 -15.70 37.06 -2.61
N GLU A 21 -15.48 36.72 -3.88
CA GLU A 21 -15.70 35.37 -4.37
C GLU A 21 -15.02 34.39 -3.39
N PRO A 22 -15.64 33.24 -3.06
CA PRO A 22 -14.95 32.24 -2.25
C PRO A 22 -13.67 31.84 -2.98
N VAL A 23 -12.53 31.99 -2.31
CA VAL A 23 -11.25 31.51 -2.84
C VAL A 23 -11.31 29.98 -2.81
N LEU A 24 -11.62 29.39 -3.97
CA LEU A 24 -11.53 27.95 -4.21
C LEU A 24 -10.13 27.47 -3.83
N GLN A 25 -10.01 26.29 -3.23
CA GLN A 25 -8.70 25.79 -2.82
C GLN A 25 -8.01 25.16 -4.03
N PRO A 26 -6.86 25.70 -4.48
CA PRO A 26 -6.24 25.22 -5.72
C PRO A 26 -5.83 23.74 -5.62
N GLY A 27 -6.07 22.99 -6.70
CA GLY A 27 -5.70 21.58 -6.83
C GLY A 27 -6.92 20.77 -7.24
N VAL A 28 -7.53 20.10 -6.26
CA VAL A 28 -8.72 19.23 -6.45
C VAL A 28 -10.00 19.99 -6.83
N ASP A 29 -10.17 21.27 -6.46
CA ASP A 29 -11.34 22.09 -6.82
C ASP A 29 -11.39 22.51 -8.32
N SER A 30 -10.63 21.84 -9.20
CA SER A 30 -10.58 22.12 -10.64
C SER A 30 -11.90 21.77 -11.34
N PRO A 31 -12.61 22.72 -11.98
CA PRO A 31 -13.87 22.45 -12.68
C PRO A 31 -13.73 21.45 -13.84
N ALA A 32 -12.56 21.37 -14.47
CA ALA A 32 -12.25 20.38 -15.50
C ALA A 32 -12.06 18.96 -14.95
N LEU A 33 -11.71 18.80 -13.66
CA LEU A 33 -11.31 17.52 -13.07
C LEU A 33 -12.48 16.55 -12.89
N ALA A 34 -13.70 17.08 -12.78
CA ALA A 34 -14.92 16.28 -12.73
C ALA A 34 -15.00 15.33 -13.94
N SER A 35 -14.91 14.03 -13.64
CA SER A 35 -14.97 12.89 -14.59
C SER A 35 -16.39 12.37 -14.81
N THR A 36 -17.37 12.97 -14.13
CA THR A 36 -18.79 12.69 -14.28
C THR A 36 -19.54 13.92 -14.78
N ASN A 37 -20.35 13.73 -15.82
CA ASN A 37 -21.26 14.71 -16.37
C ASN A 37 -22.66 14.43 -15.82
N GLU A 38 -23.05 15.13 -14.75
CA GLU A 38 -24.35 14.92 -14.06
C GLU A 38 -25.57 15.26 -14.93
N ASN A 39 -25.40 16.11 -15.95
CA ASN A 39 -26.49 16.66 -16.77
C ASN A 39 -26.18 16.52 -18.27
N PRO A 40 -26.00 15.29 -18.79
CA PRO A 40 -25.54 15.06 -20.15
C PRO A 40 -26.60 15.50 -21.17
N THR A 41 -26.16 16.27 -22.17
CA THR A 41 -27.04 16.73 -23.26
C THR A 41 -26.97 15.75 -24.42
N VAL A 42 -28.08 15.07 -24.71
CA VAL A 42 -28.19 14.15 -25.86
C VAL A 42 -29.16 14.73 -26.91
N VAL A 43 -28.69 14.81 -28.15
CA VAL A 43 -29.45 15.34 -29.31
C VAL A 43 -29.43 14.29 -30.42
N ASP A 44 -30.61 13.90 -30.92
CA ASP A 44 -30.79 12.89 -31.97
C ASP A 44 -30.04 11.55 -31.72
N GLY A 45 -29.86 11.18 -30.45
CA GLY A 45 -29.15 9.97 -30.01
C GLY A 45 -27.63 10.14 -29.82
N ARG A 46 -27.10 11.34 -30.05
CA ARG A 46 -25.68 11.68 -29.83
C ARG A 46 -25.50 12.53 -28.58
N THR A 47 -24.54 12.18 -27.73
CA THR A 47 -24.05 13.02 -26.64
C THR A 47 -23.32 14.25 -27.21
N VAL A 48 -23.63 15.43 -26.71
CA VAL A 48 -22.88 16.67 -26.96
C VAL A 48 -21.79 16.77 -25.89
N PRO A 49 -20.49 16.82 -26.25
CA PRO A 49 -19.41 17.10 -25.30
C PRO A 49 -19.61 18.43 -24.56
N LEU A 50 -19.04 18.55 -23.37
CA LEU A 50 -19.09 19.80 -22.60
C LEU A 50 -18.26 20.90 -23.28
N ASP A 51 -18.64 22.16 -23.04
CA ASP A 51 -17.75 23.30 -23.32
C ASP A 51 -16.49 23.17 -22.44
N PRO A 52 -15.27 23.38 -22.99
CA PRO A 52 -14.02 23.30 -22.23
C PRO A 52 -13.97 24.20 -20.98
N ARG A 53 -13.51 23.64 -19.86
CA ARG A 53 -13.45 24.28 -18.54
C ARG A 53 -11.99 24.57 -18.13
N PRO A 54 -11.75 25.60 -17.29
CA PRO A 54 -10.41 25.88 -16.79
C PRO A 54 -9.91 24.80 -15.82
N GLY A 55 -8.59 24.62 -15.80
CA GLY A 55 -7.87 23.78 -14.84
C GLY A 55 -7.52 22.38 -15.33
N PHE A 56 -7.07 21.55 -14.39
CA PHE A 56 -6.70 20.15 -14.62
C PHE A 56 -7.92 19.31 -15.03
N ARG A 57 -7.84 18.66 -16.19
CA ARG A 57 -8.68 17.51 -16.56
C ARG A 57 -8.17 16.24 -15.89
N VAL A 58 -6.85 16.12 -15.78
CA VAL A 58 -6.11 15.09 -15.07
C VAL A 58 -5.05 15.83 -14.26
N LEU A 59 -4.94 15.53 -12.97
CA LEU A 59 -3.93 16.11 -12.10
C LEU A 59 -2.51 15.70 -12.54
N PRO A 60 -1.46 16.39 -12.06
CA PRO A 60 -0.09 15.92 -12.22
C PRO A 60 0.09 14.45 -11.82
N TYR A 61 0.77 13.68 -12.67
CA TYR A 61 1.16 12.29 -12.42
C TYR A 61 2.61 12.03 -12.80
N LEU A 62 3.25 11.11 -12.08
CA LEU A 62 4.69 10.87 -12.11
C LEU A 62 5.07 9.64 -12.92
N GLN A 63 6.11 9.78 -13.75
CA GLN A 63 6.63 8.72 -14.61
C GLN A 63 8.16 8.78 -14.74
N ARG A 64 8.76 7.74 -15.33
CA ARG A 64 10.21 7.65 -15.65
C ARG A 64 11.10 8.07 -14.47
N PRO A 65 10.89 7.52 -13.27
CA PRO A 65 11.72 7.85 -12.13
C PRO A 65 13.15 7.34 -12.36
N SER A 66 14.13 8.09 -11.89
CA SER A 66 15.54 7.69 -11.88
C SER A 66 16.23 8.27 -10.65
N ASP A 67 17.53 8.05 -10.50
CA ASP A 67 18.31 8.63 -9.41
C ASP A 67 18.43 10.16 -9.50
N THR A 68 18.33 10.72 -10.70
CA THR A 68 18.66 12.13 -10.99
C THR A 68 17.56 12.86 -11.77
N GLY A 69 16.37 12.27 -11.89
CA GLY A 69 15.26 12.86 -12.63
C GLY A 69 13.93 12.10 -12.54
N ILE A 70 12.85 12.76 -12.99
CA ILE A 70 11.48 12.23 -13.07
C ILE A 70 10.72 12.99 -14.17
N THR A 71 9.71 12.37 -14.78
CA THR A 71 8.77 13.03 -15.71
C THR A 71 7.49 13.37 -14.98
N ILE A 72 6.98 14.59 -15.16
CA ILE A 72 5.68 15.03 -14.60
C ILE A 72 4.74 15.37 -15.75
N ASN A 73 3.60 14.67 -15.80
CA ASN A 73 2.59 14.75 -16.86
C ASN A 73 1.24 15.25 -16.30
N TRP A 74 0.44 15.97 -17.10
CA TRP A 74 -0.96 16.30 -16.76
C TRP A 74 -1.78 16.63 -18.02
N PHE A 75 -3.10 16.77 -17.87
CA PHE A 75 -3.99 17.21 -18.96
C PHE A 75 -4.90 18.38 -18.55
N THR A 76 -5.25 19.26 -19.50
CA THR A 76 -6.30 20.30 -19.35
C THR A 76 -7.31 20.26 -20.49
N GLU A 77 -8.42 21.00 -20.37
CA GLU A 77 -9.40 21.18 -21.45
C GLU A 77 -9.13 22.45 -22.31
N LEU A 78 -8.32 23.40 -21.82
CA LEU A 78 -8.08 24.70 -22.51
C LEU A 78 -6.74 24.82 -23.25
N GLY A 79 -5.72 24.01 -22.93
CA GLY A 79 -4.42 24.06 -23.62
C GLY A 79 -3.59 25.33 -23.40
N THR A 80 -3.89 26.12 -22.36
CA THR A 80 -3.17 27.33 -21.98
C THR A 80 -1.73 27.06 -21.53
N GLU A 81 -0.90 28.09 -21.45
CA GLU A 81 0.42 27.97 -20.82
C GLU A 81 0.27 27.68 -19.32
N ALA A 82 0.92 26.60 -18.87
CA ALA A 82 1.01 26.20 -17.47
C ALA A 82 2.43 26.50 -16.92
N LYS A 83 2.54 26.73 -15.62
CA LYS A 83 3.80 26.98 -14.92
C LYS A 83 4.06 25.86 -13.92
N ILE A 84 5.18 25.16 -14.06
CA ILE A 84 5.66 24.24 -13.02
C ILE A 84 6.74 24.92 -12.16
N THR A 85 6.80 24.60 -10.88
CA THR A 85 7.83 25.07 -9.96
C THR A 85 8.23 23.94 -9.03
N VAL A 86 9.53 23.65 -8.94
CA VAL A 86 10.09 22.52 -8.19
C VAL A 86 11.09 23.03 -7.16
N THR A 87 11.00 22.55 -5.92
CA THR A 87 11.87 22.91 -4.81
C THR A 87 12.44 21.66 -4.14
N GLY A 88 13.67 21.74 -3.64
CA GLY A 88 14.38 20.61 -3.03
C GLY A 88 15.90 20.76 -3.11
N PRO A 89 16.66 19.73 -2.70
CA PRO A 89 18.12 19.76 -2.66
C PRO A 89 18.76 20.08 -4.03
N GLY A 90 19.83 20.89 -4.02
CA GLY A 90 20.56 21.30 -5.22
C GLY A 90 19.88 22.32 -6.13
N LEU A 91 18.59 22.62 -5.93
CA LEU A 91 17.84 23.62 -6.71
C LEU A 91 18.01 25.05 -6.12
N PRO A 92 17.63 26.11 -6.86
CA PRO A 92 17.56 27.47 -6.32
C PRO A 92 16.60 27.57 -5.12
N ALA A 93 16.83 28.54 -4.23
CA ALA A 93 16.01 28.71 -3.02
C ALA A 93 14.58 29.20 -3.33
N GLU A 94 14.41 29.85 -4.48
CA GLU A 94 13.14 30.22 -5.11
C GLU A 94 12.49 29.08 -5.92
N GLY A 95 13.17 27.94 -6.05
CA GLY A 95 12.79 26.82 -6.90
C GLY A 95 13.24 26.92 -8.36
N LYS A 96 13.21 25.78 -9.07
CA LYS A 96 13.33 25.72 -10.53
C LYS A 96 11.93 25.94 -11.12
N THR A 97 11.73 27.01 -11.88
CA THR A 97 10.45 27.32 -12.55
C THR A 97 10.57 27.14 -14.06
N GLU A 98 9.56 26.50 -14.67
CA GLU A 98 9.43 26.36 -16.13
C GLU A 98 7.99 26.66 -16.57
N THR A 99 7.82 27.03 -17.84
CA THR A 99 6.52 27.32 -18.46
C THR A 99 6.34 26.46 -19.69
N VAL A 100 5.19 25.80 -19.79
CA VAL A 100 4.91 24.67 -20.66
C VAL A 100 3.58 24.89 -21.37
N ALA A 101 3.54 24.71 -22.68
CA ALA A 101 2.31 24.80 -23.47
C ALA A 101 1.63 23.43 -23.58
N GLY A 102 0.29 23.41 -23.56
CA GLY A 102 -0.47 22.19 -23.77
C GLY A 102 -0.40 21.72 -25.23
N VAL A 103 -0.14 20.44 -25.45
CA VAL A 103 -0.09 19.79 -26.76
C VAL A 103 -1.37 18.98 -26.97
N HIS A 104 -2.11 19.30 -28.03
CA HIS A 104 -3.26 18.50 -28.48
C HIS A 104 -2.80 17.40 -29.44
N ASN A 105 -3.33 16.19 -29.27
CA ASN A 105 -3.20 15.09 -30.23
C ASN A 105 -4.61 14.56 -30.60
N PRO A 106 -4.95 14.43 -31.90
CA PRO A 106 -6.25 13.90 -32.33
C PRO A 106 -6.52 12.41 -31.96
N VAL A 107 -5.56 11.68 -31.38
CA VAL A 107 -5.79 10.36 -30.77
C VAL A 107 -6.51 10.46 -29.42
N ASN A 108 -6.63 11.66 -28.86
CA ASN A 108 -7.37 11.94 -27.63
C ASN A 108 -8.73 12.63 -27.90
N ASP A 109 -9.14 12.81 -29.17
CA ASP A 109 -10.49 13.30 -29.53
C ASP A 109 -11.53 12.17 -29.38
N TYR A 110 -12.73 12.48 -28.89
CA TYR A 110 -13.81 11.49 -28.75
C TYR A 110 -14.27 10.96 -30.13
N GLN A 111 -14.37 9.64 -30.25
CA GLN A 111 -14.80 8.95 -31.46
C GLN A 111 -16.33 8.90 -31.59
N ASP A 112 -16.81 8.65 -32.81
CA ASP A 112 -18.25 8.71 -33.12
C ASP A 112 -19.09 7.70 -32.32
N TYR A 113 -18.50 6.52 -32.01
CA TYR A 113 -19.15 5.48 -31.23
C TYR A 113 -19.28 5.86 -29.74
N GLU A 114 -18.28 6.51 -29.15
CA GLU A 114 -18.28 6.95 -27.75
C GLU A 114 -19.43 7.93 -27.49
N LEU A 115 -19.65 8.82 -28.45
CA LEU A 115 -20.72 9.82 -28.43
C LEU A 115 -22.10 9.25 -28.81
N THR A 116 -22.20 7.99 -29.27
CA THR A 116 -23.46 7.35 -29.69
C THR A 116 -23.78 6.04 -28.97
N GLN A 117 -23.00 5.66 -27.95
CA GLN A 117 -23.06 4.36 -27.25
C GLN A 117 -24.36 4.07 -26.46
N GLY A 118 -25.30 5.01 -26.38
CA GLY A 118 -26.56 4.84 -25.65
C GLY A 118 -26.40 4.81 -24.13
N ASP A 119 -27.37 4.23 -23.41
CA ASP A 119 -27.23 3.91 -22.00
C ASP A 119 -26.38 2.64 -21.81
N LEU A 120 -25.43 2.65 -20.88
CA LEU A 120 -24.69 1.45 -20.50
C LEU A 120 -25.51 0.69 -19.45
N THR A 121 -25.72 -0.63 -19.63
CA THR A 121 -26.56 -1.44 -18.73
C THR A 121 -26.11 -2.90 -18.61
N ARG A 122 -26.20 -3.49 -17.40
CA ARG A 122 -25.99 -4.93 -17.15
C ARG A 122 -27.20 -5.62 -16.49
N ASN A 123 -28.34 -5.67 -17.18
CA ASN A 123 -29.53 -6.53 -16.95
C ASN A 123 -30.24 -6.58 -15.56
N LYS A 124 -29.63 -6.21 -14.43
CA LYS A 124 -30.25 -6.15 -13.08
C LYS A 124 -30.62 -4.70 -12.69
N GLU A 125 -31.28 -3.97 -13.60
CA GLU A 125 -31.59 -2.52 -13.50
C GLU A 125 -30.37 -1.57 -13.41
N LEU A 126 -29.16 -2.10 -13.19
CA LEU A 126 -27.87 -1.41 -13.27
C LEU A 126 -27.73 -0.64 -14.59
N ARG A 127 -27.59 0.68 -14.49
CA ARG A 127 -27.51 1.61 -15.63
C ARG A 127 -26.60 2.81 -15.32
N VAL A 128 -25.78 3.19 -16.29
CA VAL A 128 -25.14 4.51 -16.34
C VAL A 128 -25.75 5.30 -17.51
N PRO A 129 -26.37 6.48 -17.26
CA PRO A 129 -27.07 7.24 -18.31
C PRO A 129 -26.16 7.66 -19.47
N GLN A 130 -26.70 7.65 -20.69
CA GLN A 130 -25.95 8.06 -21.89
C GLN A 130 -25.20 9.38 -21.68
N GLY A 131 -23.88 9.36 -21.85
CA GLY A 131 -23.05 10.55 -21.81
C GLY A 131 -22.61 11.01 -20.41
N ALA A 132 -22.97 10.29 -19.34
CA ALA A 132 -22.56 10.63 -17.97
C ALA A 132 -21.03 10.56 -17.73
N TRP A 133 -20.29 9.98 -18.67
CA TRP A 133 -18.82 9.89 -18.70
C TRP A 133 -18.16 10.80 -19.76
N ILE A 134 -18.96 11.53 -20.56
CA ILE A 134 -18.45 12.39 -21.64
C ILE A 134 -18.20 13.80 -21.10
N ARG A 135 -16.94 14.23 -21.16
CA ARG A 135 -16.41 15.50 -20.64
C ARG A 135 -16.34 16.53 -21.79
N ALA A 136 -15.44 17.51 -21.73
CA ALA A 136 -15.10 18.27 -22.94
C ALA A 136 -14.33 17.39 -23.92
N ASP A 137 -14.44 17.68 -25.22
CA ASP A 137 -13.59 17.08 -26.26
C ASP A 137 -12.21 17.77 -26.31
N LYS A 138 -11.22 17.12 -26.94
CA LYS A 138 -9.87 17.69 -27.21
C LYS A 138 -9.04 18.05 -25.97
N PRO A 139 -8.65 17.07 -25.14
CA PRO A 139 -7.74 17.32 -24.03
C PRO A 139 -6.33 17.67 -24.54
N TYR A 140 -5.60 18.48 -23.78
CA TYR A 140 -4.23 18.90 -24.06
C TYR A 140 -3.29 18.28 -23.04
N LYS A 141 -2.26 17.53 -23.48
CA LYS A 141 -1.21 16.97 -22.62
C LYS A 141 -0.12 18.01 -22.34
N TYR A 142 0.48 17.92 -21.17
CA TYR A 142 1.70 18.60 -20.78
C TYR A 142 2.66 17.55 -20.22
N SER A 143 3.96 17.69 -20.51
CA SER A 143 5.03 16.78 -20.06
C SER A 143 6.28 17.58 -19.71
N VAL A 144 6.97 17.20 -18.63
CA VAL A 144 8.18 17.88 -18.13
C VAL A 144 9.22 16.88 -17.62
N ASP A 145 10.36 16.79 -18.34
CA ASP A 145 11.55 16.05 -17.91
C ASP A 145 12.34 16.86 -16.87
N LEU A 146 12.13 16.56 -15.59
CA LEU A 146 13.00 17.06 -14.51
C LEU A 146 14.28 16.23 -14.49
N THR A 147 15.43 16.87 -14.69
CA THR A 147 16.75 16.24 -14.79
C THR A 147 17.80 17.03 -14.02
N GLY A 148 18.86 16.34 -13.57
CA GLY A 148 19.93 16.92 -12.77
C GLY A 148 19.56 17.15 -11.31
N LEU A 149 18.57 16.41 -10.82
CA LEU A 149 18.23 16.34 -9.39
C LEU A 149 19.35 15.63 -8.62
N GLN A 150 19.49 15.92 -7.33
CA GLN A 150 20.33 15.13 -6.44
C GLN A 150 19.66 13.77 -6.16
N THR A 151 20.48 12.73 -6.01
CA THR A 151 20.07 11.36 -5.63
C THR A 151 19.64 11.28 -4.18
N ASN A 152 18.91 10.22 -3.82
CA ASN A 152 18.38 9.97 -2.47
C ASN A 152 17.72 11.19 -1.81
N SER A 153 16.91 11.95 -2.55
CA SER A 153 16.46 13.29 -2.15
C SER A 153 14.95 13.50 -2.37
N ALA A 154 14.28 14.17 -1.43
CA ALA A 154 12.88 14.54 -1.56
C ALA A 154 12.70 15.92 -2.20
N TYR A 155 11.67 16.06 -3.04
CA TYR A 155 11.31 17.27 -3.76
C TYR A 155 9.82 17.59 -3.57
N GLN A 156 9.49 18.88 -3.61
CA GLN A 156 8.12 19.39 -3.63
C GLN A 156 7.92 20.11 -4.97
N TYR A 157 6.79 19.89 -5.63
CA TYR A 157 6.47 20.58 -6.87
C TYR A 157 5.05 21.16 -6.85
N THR A 158 4.86 22.24 -7.60
CA THR A 158 3.58 22.90 -7.85
C THR A 158 3.42 23.12 -9.35
N VAL A 159 2.27 22.71 -9.91
CA VAL A 159 1.85 23.06 -11.28
C VAL A 159 0.71 24.06 -11.17
N GLU A 160 0.80 25.19 -11.88
CA GLU A 160 -0.22 26.24 -11.95
C GLU A 160 -0.76 26.35 -13.40
N VAL A 161 -2.08 26.29 -13.59
CA VAL A 161 -2.74 26.46 -14.90
C VAL A 161 -4.15 27.04 -14.73
N ASP A 162 -4.56 27.97 -15.60
CA ASP A 162 -5.86 28.66 -15.58
C ASP A 162 -6.28 29.34 -14.26
N GLY A 163 -5.33 29.56 -13.33
CA GLY A 163 -5.60 30.08 -11.98
C GLY A 163 -5.84 28.99 -10.92
N TYR A 164 -5.79 27.73 -11.30
CA TYR A 164 -5.73 26.56 -10.43
C TYR A 164 -4.27 26.13 -10.25
N ALA A 165 -3.97 25.44 -9.14
CA ALA A 165 -2.62 25.01 -8.82
C ALA A 165 -2.63 23.73 -8.00
N HIS A 166 -2.00 22.65 -8.48
CA HIS A 166 -1.84 21.41 -7.72
C HIS A 166 -0.41 21.32 -7.16
N SER A 167 -0.24 20.75 -5.97
CA SER A 167 1.09 20.55 -5.36
C SER A 167 1.21 19.18 -4.71
N ALA A 168 2.33 18.51 -4.95
CA ALA A 168 2.62 17.17 -4.46
C ALA A 168 4.14 16.97 -4.32
N SER A 169 4.58 15.77 -3.92
CA SER A 169 5.98 15.50 -3.56
C SER A 169 6.47 14.15 -4.01
N PHE A 170 7.73 14.07 -4.41
CA PHE A 170 8.37 12.82 -4.84
C PHE A 170 9.78 12.67 -4.26
N ARG A 171 10.33 11.45 -4.33
CA ARG A 171 11.70 11.12 -3.94
C ARG A 171 12.49 10.66 -5.17
N THR A 172 13.76 11.02 -5.25
CA THR A 172 14.74 10.28 -6.06
C THR A 172 15.41 9.22 -5.19
N LEU A 173 15.59 8.00 -5.69
CA LEU A 173 16.31 6.94 -4.97
C LEU A 173 17.85 7.16 -5.02
N PRO A 174 18.65 6.35 -4.29
CA PRO A 174 20.11 6.32 -4.43
C PRO A 174 20.61 6.07 -5.86
N THR A 175 21.92 6.15 -6.08
CA THR A 175 22.54 5.88 -7.38
C THR A 175 22.48 4.38 -7.75
N PRO A 176 22.25 3.99 -9.01
CA PRO A 176 22.27 2.58 -9.41
C PRO A 176 23.60 1.88 -9.10
N GLY A 177 23.50 0.72 -8.45
CA GLY A 177 24.66 -0.04 -7.96
C GLY A 177 25.23 0.45 -6.61
N SER A 178 24.52 1.31 -5.88
CA SER A 178 24.84 1.58 -4.47
C SER A 178 24.41 0.43 -3.56
N GLU A 179 25.07 0.31 -2.41
CA GLU A 179 24.59 -0.47 -1.27
C GLU A 179 23.14 -0.06 -0.91
N LEU A 180 22.29 -1.05 -0.66
CA LEU A 180 20.93 -0.84 -0.16
C LEU A 180 21.00 -0.56 1.34
N VAL A 181 20.59 0.64 1.77
CA VAL A 181 20.67 1.07 3.18
C VAL A 181 19.30 1.36 3.80
N GLU A 182 18.32 1.68 2.97
CA GLU A 182 16.90 1.83 3.32
C GLU A 182 16.09 0.79 2.55
N PRO A 183 14.96 0.29 3.07
CA PRO A 183 14.03 -0.51 2.28
C PRO A 183 13.47 0.30 1.10
N ILE A 184 13.33 -0.35 -0.07
CA ILE A 184 12.57 0.18 -1.20
C ILE A 184 11.25 -0.59 -1.28
N HIS A 185 10.16 0.15 -1.41
CA HIS A 185 8.81 -0.38 -1.41
C HIS A 185 8.16 -0.23 -2.78
N ILE A 186 7.77 -1.35 -3.37
CA ILE A 186 7.08 -1.43 -4.67
C ILE A 186 5.72 -2.08 -4.44
N ILE A 187 4.69 -1.59 -5.12
CA ILE A 187 3.40 -2.30 -5.18
C ILE A 187 3.10 -2.66 -6.64
N ALA A 188 2.73 -3.92 -6.87
CA ALA A 188 2.41 -4.46 -8.20
C ALA A 188 0.95 -4.95 -8.24
N PHE A 189 0.20 -4.51 -9.25
CA PHE A 189 -1.17 -4.93 -9.51
C PHE A 189 -1.52 -4.72 -10.98
N SER A 190 -2.29 -5.64 -11.53
CA SER A 190 -2.75 -5.65 -12.92
C SER A 190 -4.28 -5.69 -12.95
N ASP A 191 -4.84 -5.52 -14.13
CA ASP A 191 -6.25 -5.71 -14.42
C ASP A 191 -7.09 -4.59 -13.70
N THR A 192 -6.77 -3.35 -14.12
CA THR A 192 -7.25 -2.05 -13.57
C THR A 192 -8.34 -1.39 -14.44
N GLU A 193 -8.85 -2.11 -15.44
CA GLU A 193 -9.59 -1.63 -16.60
C GLU A 193 -11.04 -1.22 -16.34
N THR A 194 -11.29 -0.41 -15.31
CA THR A 194 -12.61 0.17 -15.00
C THR A 194 -13.31 0.78 -16.24
N ASP A 195 -14.47 0.22 -16.61
CA ASP A 195 -15.40 0.79 -17.59
C ASP A 195 -16.29 1.85 -16.91
N PRO A 196 -16.77 2.89 -17.60
CA PRO A 196 -17.88 3.71 -17.10
C PRO A 196 -19.11 2.93 -16.57
N ILE A 197 -19.40 1.70 -17.02
CA ILE A 197 -20.43 0.81 -16.43
C ILE A 197 -19.97 0.11 -15.14
N GLY A 198 -18.66 0.04 -14.90
CA GLY A 198 -18.02 -0.45 -13.68
C GLY A 198 -18.45 0.31 -12.43
N ARG A 199 -18.80 1.61 -12.61
CA ARG A 199 -19.44 2.50 -11.63
C ARG A 199 -20.68 1.94 -10.94
N VAL A 200 -21.31 0.92 -11.50
CA VAL A 200 -22.47 0.22 -10.91
C VAL A 200 -22.37 -1.32 -11.05
N THR A 201 -21.28 -1.85 -11.57
CA THR A 201 -21.16 -3.29 -11.87
C THR A 201 -20.45 -4.05 -10.77
N TYR A 202 -21.16 -4.99 -10.16
CA TYR A 202 -20.57 -6.10 -9.41
C TYR A 202 -20.05 -7.15 -10.40
N ARG A 203 -18.76 -7.48 -10.41
CA ARG A 203 -18.19 -8.52 -11.30
C ARG A 203 -18.46 -9.94 -10.79
N GLU A 204 -18.44 -10.90 -11.71
CA GLU A 204 -18.47 -12.33 -11.42
C GLU A 204 -17.34 -12.75 -10.46
N TRP A 205 -17.70 -13.43 -9.36
CA TRP A 205 -16.75 -13.96 -8.38
C TRP A 205 -16.74 -15.49 -8.46
N GLU A 206 -15.79 -16.03 -9.22
CA GLU A 206 -15.69 -17.49 -9.40
C GLU A 206 -15.36 -18.20 -8.07
N GLN A 207 -15.80 -19.45 -7.95
CA GLN A 207 -15.85 -20.17 -6.66
C GLN A 207 -14.51 -20.82 -6.29
N THR A 208 -14.05 -20.62 -5.04
CA THR A 208 -13.03 -21.49 -4.43
C THR A 208 -13.59 -22.91 -4.22
N LEU A 209 -12.84 -23.92 -4.65
CA LEU A 209 -13.26 -25.32 -4.50
C LEU A 209 -12.97 -25.85 -3.09
N ASN A 210 -11.96 -25.30 -2.44
CA ASN A 210 -11.65 -25.53 -1.04
C ASN A 210 -12.47 -24.54 -0.18
N LEU A 211 -13.19 -25.07 0.80
CA LEU A 211 -13.81 -24.31 1.89
C LEU A 211 -13.11 -24.69 3.20
N ALA A 212 -13.06 -23.77 4.16
CA ALA A 212 -12.40 -23.99 5.44
C ALA A 212 -13.13 -25.07 6.28
N GLU A 213 -12.41 -25.72 7.21
CA GLU A 213 -13.04 -26.72 8.08
C GLU A 213 -14.19 -26.09 8.90
N GLY A 214 -15.35 -26.74 8.86
CA GLY A 214 -16.57 -26.25 9.50
C GLY A 214 -17.35 -25.18 8.71
N SER A 215 -16.87 -24.75 7.53
CA SER A 215 -17.61 -23.82 6.67
C SER A 215 -18.94 -24.42 6.19
N GLU A 216 -19.96 -23.57 6.10
CA GLU A 216 -21.17 -23.85 5.31
C GLU A 216 -20.91 -23.73 3.80
N GLU A 217 -21.86 -24.17 2.97
CA GLU A 217 -21.83 -23.95 1.52
C GLU A 217 -21.91 -22.44 1.16
N ARG A 218 -21.16 -22.05 0.13
CA ARG A 218 -21.14 -20.71 -0.48
C ARG A 218 -22.53 -20.31 -1.02
N PRO A 219 -22.90 -19.01 -1.04
CA PRO A 219 -24.12 -18.55 -1.70
C PRO A 219 -24.21 -18.96 -3.17
N GLY A 220 -25.42 -19.30 -3.63
CA GLY A 220 -25.71 -19.71 -5.01
C GLY A 220 -26.93 -19.01 -5.59
N ALA A 221 -27.36 -19.44 -6.78
CA ALA A 221 -28.51 -18.87 -7.49
C ALA A 221 -29.79 -18.86 -6.63
N GLY A 222 -30.47 -17.70 -6.58
CA GLY A 222 -31.67 -17.47 -5.76
C GLY A 222 -31.41 -17.20 -4.28
N SER A 223 -30.16 -17.22 -3.80
CA SER A 223 -29.81 -16.79 -2.43
C SER A 223 -30.03 -15.28 -2.22
N ALA A 224 -30.04 -14.82 -0.97
CA ALA A 224 -30.13 -13.40 -0.66
C ALA A 224 -28.95 -12.58 -1.23
N TRP A 225 -27.75 -13.18 -1.29
CA TRP A 225 -26.55 -12.61 -1.92
C TRP A 225 -26.75 -12.39 -3.42
N ASP A 226 -27.20 -13.42 -4.16
CA ASP A 226 -27.50 -13.29 -5.59
C ASP A 226 -28.62 -12.27 -5.82
N GLN A 227 -29.68 -12.30 -5.00
CA GLN A 227 -30.78 -11.33 -5.10
C GLN A 227 -30.31 -9.88 -4.99
N LYS A 228 -29.28 -9.59 -4.16
CA LYS A 228 -28.68 -8.25 -4.04
C LYS A 228 -27.69 -7.94 -5.17
N PHE A 229 -26.59 -8.68 -5.25
CA PHE A 229 -25.42 -8.28 -6.03
C PHE A 229 -25.50 -8.70 -7.49
N GLY A 230 -25.77 -9.98 -7.74
CA GLY A 230 -25.53 -10.56 -9.05
C GLY A 230 -25.25 -12.04 -9.02
N GLY A 231 -25.35 -12.62 -10.22
CA GLY A 231 -24.82 -13.93 -10.52
C GLY A 231 -25.02 -14.23 -12.00
N SER A 232 -24.06 -14.91 -12.61
CA SER A 232 -24.08 -15.29 -14.02
C SER A 232 -23.47 -16.70 -14.20
N THR A 233 -23.21 -17.12 -15.44
CA THR A 233 -22.62 -18.43 -15.74
C THR A 233 -21.31 -18.24 -16.47
N ARG A 234 -20.20 -18.47 -15.76
CA ARG A 234 -18.82 -18.41 -16.26
C ARG A 234 -18.23 -19.84 -16.18
N ASN A 235 -17.42 -20.23 -17.16
CA ASN A 235 -16.86 -21.59 -17.27
C ASN A 235 -17.88 -22.75 -17.10
N GLY A 236 -19.12 -22.56 -17.58
CA GLY A 236 -20.19 -23.56 -17.52
C GLY A 236 -20.87 -23.75 -16.15
N LYS A 237 -20.46 -22.98 -15.14
CA LYS A 237 -20.94 -23.07 -13.75
C LYS A 237 -21.54 -21.73 -13.31
N TYR A 238 -22.48 -21.75 -12.36
CA TYR A 238 -23.02 -20.51 -11.80
C TYR A 238 -22.01 -19.88 -10.82
N ALA A 239 -21.73 -18.60 -11.02
CA ALA A 239 -20.99 -17.76 -10.07
C ALA A 239 -21.93 -16.68 -9.55
N VAL A 240 -21.90 -16.41 -8.24
CA VAL A 240 -22.45 -15.16 -7.70
C VAL A 240 -21.51 -14.01 -8.03
N ASN A 241 -22.02 -12.79 -8.10
CA ASN A 241 -21.17 -11.61 -8.25
C ASN A 241 -20.62 -11.17 -6.90
N TYR A 242 -19.53 -10.40 -6.94
CA TYR A 242 -18.82 -9.91 -5.77
C TYR A 242 -19.61 -8.84 -5.01
N ALA A 243 -19.22 -8.55 -3.76
CA ALA A 243 -19.95 -7.65 -2.86
C ALA A 243 -19.70 -6.15 -3.12
N VAL A 244 -18.65 -5.80 -3.88
CA VAL A 244 -18.35 -4.41 -4.27
C VAL A 244 -18.26 -4.29 -5.79
N THR A 245 -18.51 -3.08 -6.28
CA THR A 245 -18.41 -2.73 -7.70
C THR A 245 -16.97 -2.42 -8.11
N GLU A 246 -16.68 -2.41 -9.41
CA GLU A 246 -15.36 -2.07 -9.97
C GLU A 246 -14.86 -0.67 -9.51
N ASP A 247 -15.74 0.34 -9.51
CA ASP A 247 -15.49 1.71 -9.00
C ASP A 247 -15.23 1.74 -7.47
N GLN A 248 -15.86 0.86 -6.71
CA GLN A 248 -15.54 0.69 -5.29
C GLN A 248 -14.19 -0.01 -5.10
N ALA A 249 -13.93 -1.09 -5.84
CA ALA A 249 -12.69 -1.86 -5.79
C ALA A 249 -11.47 -0.98 -6.06
N GLN A 250 -11.46 -0.22 -7.16
CA GLN A 250 -10.31 0.61 -7.51
C GLN A 250 -10.04 1.73 -6.49
N ARG A 251 -11.09 2.37 -5.95
CA ARG A 251 -10.93 3.37 -4.86
C ARG A 251 -10.39 2.74 -3.58
N LEU A 252 -10.94 1.60 -3.16
CA LEU A 252 -10.51 0.89 -1.95
C LEU A 252 -9.06 0.43 -2.06
N ASN A 253 -8.67 -0.05 -3.25
CA ASN A 253 -7.31 -0.47 -3.53
C ASN A 253 -6.34 0.71 -3.53
N ASN A 254 -6.66 1.79 -4.25
CA ASN A 254 -5.83 3.00 -4.28
C ASN A 254 -5.71 3.66 -2.89
N ALA A 255 -6.74 3.56 -2.04
CA ALA A 255 -6.66 4.00 -0.64
C ALA A 255 -5.72 3.12 0.21
N ALA A 256 -5.76 1.80 0.06
CA ALA A 256 -4.85 0.88 0.75
C ALA A 256 -3.39 1.02 0.25
N ILE A 257 -3.19 1.33 -1.03
CA ILE A 257 -1.88 1.63 -1.63
C ILE A 257 -1.34 2.97 -1.11
N ALA A 258 -2.18 4.01 -1.01
CA ALA A 258 -1.80 5.29 -0.44
C ALA A 258 -1.40 5.20 1.05
N GLN A 259 -2.06 4.31 1.81
CA GLN A 259 -1.69 4.01 3.20
C GLN A 259 -0.36 3.26 3.31
N ALA A 260 -0.06 2.38 2.35
CA ALA A 260 1.21 1.66 2.29
C ALA A 260 2.40 2.55 1.90
N ALA A 261 2.14 3.66 1.17
CA ALA A 261 3.11 4.68 0.78
C ALA A 261 4.38 4.15 0.06
N PRO A 262 4.24 3.35 -1.03
CA PRO A 262 5.38 2.80 -1.76
C PRO A 262 6.17 3.87 -2.54
N ASP A 263 7.44 3.57 -2.85
CA ASP A 263 8.31 4.38 -3.72
C ASP A 263 7.95 4.27 -5.22
N LEU A 264 7.20 3.23 -5.61
CA LEU A 264 6.95 2.86 -7.00
C LEU A 264 5.69 1.99 -7.18
N LEU A 265 4.93 2.21 -8.26
CA LEU A 265 3.88 1.30 -8.73
C LEU A 265 4.26 0.58 -10.03
N LEU A 266 3.97 -0.72 -10.11
CA LEU A 266 4.09 -1.55 -11.31
C LEU A 266 2.69 -1.98 -11.78
N LEU A 267 2.34 -1.64 -13.03
CA LEU A 267 1.07 -2.01 -13.66
C LEU A 267 1.35 -2.89 -14.91
N PRO A 268 1.25 -4.23 -14.78
CA PRO A 268 1.52 -5.20 -15.85
C PRO A 268 0.50 -5.23 -17.01
N GLY A 269 0.00 -4.09 -17.51
CA GLY A 269 -0.98 -4.03 -18.60
C GLY A 269 -2.44 -4.15 -18.14
N ASP A 270 -3.36 -4.09 -19.10
CA ASP A 270 -4.80 -3.94 -18.91
C ASP A 270 -5.14 -2.78 -17.97
N ILE A 271 -5.00 -1.60 -18.59
CA ILE A 271 -5.04 -0.30 -17.93
C ILE A 271 -6.39 0.37 -18.21
N ALA A 272 -6.86 0.33 -19.45
CA ALA A 272 -8.13 0.95 -19.84
C ALA A 272 -8.96 -0.01 -20.71
N GLU A 273 -10.19 -0.34 -20.28
CA GLU A 273 -11.01 -1.43 -20.89
C GLU A 273 -11.22 -1.24 -22.38
N ARG A 274 -11.18 0.02 -22.83
CA ARG A 274 -10.95 0.36 -24.24
C ARG A 274 -9.92 1.48 -24.36
N ALA A 275 -8.64 1.12 -24.32
CA ALA A 275 -7.55 2.05 -24.65
C ALA A 275 -7.71 2.70 -26.04
N SER A 276 -8.45 2.07 -26.96
CA SER A 276 -8.89 2.66 -28.23
C SER A 276 -9.86 3.84 -28.08
N SER A 277 -10.28 4.18 -26.87
CA SER A 277 -11.39 5.08 -26.54
C SER A 277 -10.96 6.13 -25.51
N GLN A 278 -11.22 7.42 -25.76
CA GLN A 278 -10.83 8.47 -24.80
C GLN A 278 -11.64 8.39 -23.49
N SER A 279 -12.89 7.91 -23.53
CA SER A 279 -13.72 7.80 -22.32
C SER A 279 -13.21 6.79 -21.29
N HIS A 280 -12.50 5.74 -21.72
CA HIS A 280 -11.93 4.75 -20.81
C HIS A 280 -10.61 5.24 -20.19
N TRP A 281 -9.84 6.08 -20.91
CA TRP A 281 -8.72 6.82 -20.31
C TRP A 281 -9.21 7.89 -19.32
N ASP A 282 -10.31 8.59 -19.61
CA ASP A 282 -10.97 9.49 -18.65
C ASP A 282 -11.49 8.73 -17.41
N GLU A 283 -12.00 7.51 -17.59
CA GLU A 283 -12.46 6.64 -16.50
C GLU A 283 -11.30 6.14 -15.64
N TRP A 284 -10.21 5.63 -16.24
CA TRP A 284 -9.06 5.20 -15.46
C TRP A 284 -8.44 6.35 -14.64
N PHE A 285 -8.22 7.50 -15.28
CA PHE A 285 -7.62 8.66 -14.60
C PHE A 285 -8.46 9.20 -13.42
N ARG A 286 -9.77 8.97 -13.39
CA ARG A 286 -10.67 9.25 -12.25
C ARG A 286 -10.10 8.77 -10.91
N TYR A 287 -9.51 7.58 -10.89
CA TYR A 287 -9.04 6.89 -9.68
C TYR A 287 -7.55 7.11 -9.38
N PHE A 288 -6.76 7.47 -10.39
CA PHE A 288 -5.29 7.52 -10.30
C PHE A 288 -4.68 8.93 -10.31
N ALA A 289 -5.31 9.90 -10.98
CA ALA A 289 -4.94 11.32 -11.01
C ALA A 289 -6.18 12.22 -11.22
N GLY A 290 -7.25 11.94 -10.47
CA GLY A 290 -8.61 12.40 -10.74
C GLY A 290 -9.42 12.79 -9.51
N ASP A 291 -10.73 12.93 -9.71
CA ASP A 291 -11.71 13.33 -8.69
C ASP A 291 -12.11 12.21 -7.72
N GLN A 292 -11.56 11.01 -7.83
CA GLN A 292 -11.75 9.89 -6.88
C GLN A 292 -10.46 9.37 -6.24
N GLY A 293 -9.29 9.79 -6.73
CA GLY A 293 -7.98 9.41 -6.21
C GLY A 293 -6.86 9.97 -7.08
N HIS A 294 -5.73 10.31 -6.46
CA HIS A 294 -4.60 10.97 -7.14
C HIS A 294 -3.23 10.43 -6.72
N ILE A 295 -3.15 9.13 -6.41
CA ILE A 295 -1.93 8.49 -5.89
C ILE A 295 -0.70 8.66 -6.79
N LEU A 296 -0.90 8.86 -8.10
CA LEU A 296 0.19 9.06 -9.04
C LEU A 296 0.82 10.45 -8.98
N ASP A 297 0.27 11.40 -8.22
CA ASP A 297 0.87 12.74 -8.06
C ASP A 297 2.16 12.73 -7.21
N SER A 298 2.33 11.68 -6.40
CA SER A 298 3.43 11.51 -5.45
C SER A 298 4.16 10.18 -5.63
N ILE A 299 3.52 9.16 -6.21
CA ILE A 299 4.12 7.84 -6.47
C ILE A 299 4.32 7.64 -7.98
N PRO A 300 5.54 7.40 -8.49
CA PRO A 300 5.77 7.12 -9.90
C PRO A 300 5.22 5.76 -10.33
N VAL A 301 4.74 5.67 -11.57
CA VAL A 301 4.22 4.43 -12.17
C VAL A 301 5.03 3.98 -13.39
N ILE A 302 5.21 2.66 -13.52
CA ILE A 302 5.81 1.99 -14.68
C ILE A 302 4.79 0.96 -15.22
N THR A 303 4.44 1.09 -16.49
CA THR A 303 3.40 0.31 -17.17
C THR A 303 3.97 -0.64 -18.22
N SER A 304 3.28 -1.75 -18.52
CA SER A 304 3.44 -2.50 -19.78
C SER A 304 2.13 -2.46 -20.59
N LEU A 305 2.10 -3.13 -21.75
CA LEU A 305 0.91 -3.26 -22.60
C LEU A 305 0.22 -4.61 -22.34
N GLY A 306 -1.10 -4.57 -22.09
CA GLY A 306 -1.97 -5.75 -22.04
C GLY A 306 -2.80 -5.95 -23.30
N ASN A 307 -3.78 -6.85 -23.25
CA ASN A 307 -4.71 -7.04 -24.36
C ASN A 307 -5.69 -5.89 -24.50
N HIS A 308 -6.23 -5.27 -23.45
CA HIS A 308 -7.14 -4.13 -23.62
C HIS A 308 -6.46 -2.89 -24.26
N GLU A 309 -5.13 -2.88 -24.34
CA GLU A 309 -4.36 -1.93 -25.15
C GLU A 309 -4.26 -2.28 -26.67
N VAL A 310 -4.83 -3.40 -27.14
CA VAL A 310 -4.81 -3.85 -28.56
C VAL A 310 -6.01 -4.71 -29.05
N TYR A 311 -6.78 -5.33 -28.15
CA TYR A 311 -7.70 -6.44 -28.43
C TYR A 311 -9.13 -5.99 -28.68
N GLY A 312 -9.94 -6.80 -29.37
CA GLY A 312 -11.40 -6.60 -29.44
C GLY A 312 -11.89 -5.42 -30.31
N TYR A 313 -10.99 -4.67 -30.96
CA TYR A 313 -11.34 -3.50 -31.76
C TYR A 313 -11.18 -3.71 -33.29
N GLY A 314 -11.97 -2.96 -34.06
CA GLY A 314 -11.90 -2.96 -35.53
C GLY A 314 -12.54 -4.17 -36.20
N THR A 315 -12.15 -4.45 -37.44
CA THR A 315 -12.54 -5.65 -38.21
C THR A 315 -11.33 -6.21 -38.98
N PRO A 316 -11.39 -7.42 -39.56
CA PRO A 316 -10.32 -7.92 -40.43
C PRO A 316 -10.02 -7.00 -41.62
N GLU A 317 -10.99 -6.19 -42.08
CA GLU A 317 -10.83 -5.18 -43.12
C GLU A 317 -10.30 -3.82 -42.61
N ASP A 318 -10.38 -3.55 -41.30
CA ASP A 318 -9.83 -2.33 -40.70
C ASP A 318 -9.38 -2.48 -39.23
N ARG A 319 -8.07 -2.53 -39.01
CA ARG A 319 -7.40 -2.57 -37.69
C ARG A 319 -7.02 -1.19 -37.15
N THR A 320 -7.47 -0.10 -37.78
CA THR A 320 -7.19 1.29 -37.33
C THR A 320 -7.45 1.49 -35.84
N ALA A 321 -8.50 0.87 -35.27
CA ALA A 321 -8.83 0.99 -33.85
C ALA A 321 -7.86 0.27 -32.88
N VAL A 322 -7.25 -0.85 -33.30
CA VAL A 322 -6.17 -1.53 -32.57
C VAL A 322 -4.95 -0.61 -32.47
N ILE A 323 -4.60 -0.02 -33.60
CA ILE A 323 -3.44 0.88 -33.71
C ILE A 323 -3.70 2.21 -32.98
N ARG A 324 -4.97 2.66 -32.90
CA ARG A 324 -5.40 3.79 -32.05
C ARG A 324 -5.14 3.52 -30.57
N ALA A 325 -5.36 2.30 -30.09
CA ALA A 325 -5.19 1.96 -28.67
C ALA A 325 -3.71 2.10 -28.24
N ARG A 326 -2.78 1.54 -29.03
CA ARG A 326 -1.33 1.70 -28.83
C ARG A 326 -0.88 3.16 -28.94
N ALA A 327 -1.41 3.89 -29.92
CA ALA A 327 -1.13 5.33 -30.06
C ALA A 327 -1.64 6.15 -28.86
N ALA A 328 -2.79 5.80 -28.29
CA ALA A 328 -3.36 6.46 -27.11
C ALA A 328 -2.57 6.13 -25.83
N TYR A 329 -2.18 4.86 -25.62
CA TYR A 329 -1.24 4.46 -24.56
C TYR A 329 0.05 5.30 -24.62
N ASN A 330 0.64 5.42 -25.81
CA ASN A 330 1.85 6.23 -26.07
C ASN A 330 1.60 7.75 -26.10
N GLN A 331 0.38 8.23 -25.82
CA GLN A 331 0.14 9.61 -25.42
C GLN A 331 -0.14 9.73 -23.93
N VAL A 332 -0.75 8.73 -23.29
CA VAL A 332 -0.97 8.74 -21.84
C VAL A 332 0.35 8.55 -21.08
N PHE A 333 1.22 7.64 -21.53
CA PHE A 333 2.46 7.31 -20.84
C PHE A 333 3.69 7.71 -21.67
N ASP A 334 4.51 8.63 -21.14
CA ASP A 334 5.87 8.82 -21.65
C ASP A 334 6.77 7.84 -20.90
N THR A 335 7.44 6.91 -21.58
CA THR A 335 8.41 6.00 -20.94
C THR A 335 9.84 6.24 -21.43
N HIS A 336 10.05 6.47 -22.73
CA HIS A 336 11.33 6.85 -23.36
C HIS A 336 12.53 5.98 -22.91
N GLY A 337 12.23 4.73 -22.56
CA GLY A 337 13.19 3.73 -22.08
C GLY A 337 13.52 2.68 -23.14
N SER A 338 12.96 2.78 -24.34
CA SER A 338 13.36 1.99 -25.50
C SER A 338 14.44 2.71 -26.31
N ASP A 339 15.56 2.03 -26.60
CA ASP A 339 16.53 2.50 -27.60
C ASP A 339 16.21 2.02 -29.03
N ASN A 340 15.04 1.39 -29.22
CA ASN A 340 14.47 1.09 -30.53
C ASN A 340 13.30 2.04 -30.85
N ALA A 341 13.57 3.10 -31.62
CA ALA A 341 12.56 4.08 -32.02
C ALA A 341 11.38 3.49 -32.82
N ASN A 342 11.52 2.31 -33.45
CA ASN A 342 10.40 1.65 -34.14
C ASN A 342 9.39 1.02 -33.17
N ALA A 343 9.87 0.56 -32.01
CA ALA A 343 9.06 -0.07 -30.97
C ALA A 343 8.25 0.95 -30.14
N ARG A 344 8.46 2.26 -30.37
CA ARG A 344 7.71 3.38 -29.77
C ARG A 344 7.33 3.14 -28.31
N ASP A 345 8.34 2.81 -27.50
CA ASP A 345 8.21 2.64 -26.05
C ASP A 345 7.25 1.53 -25.57
N ALA A 346 6.73 0.68 -26.46
CA ALA A 346 5.94 -0.51 -26.13
C ALA A 346 6.67 -1.51 -25.22
N TYR A 347 7.99 -1.57 -25.35
CA TYR A 347 8.90 -2.18 -24.38
C TYR A 347 10.00 -1.19 -24.01
N HIS A 348 10.32 -1.13 -22.72
CA HIS A 348 11.16 -0.08 -22.15
C HIS A 348 11.77 -0.51 -20.81
N ARG A 349 12.83 0.20 -20.40
CA ARG A 349 13.56 -0.06 -19.16
C ARG A 349 13.60 1.20 -18.30
N THR A 350 13.47 1.03 -17.00
CA THR A 350 13.74 2.04 -15.98
C THR A 350 14.77 1.51 -14.97
N ASP A 351 15.85 2.26 -14.72
CA ASP A 351 16.77 2.03 -13.59
C ASP A 351 16.40 3.02 -12.48
N TYR A 352 15.86 2.54 -11.36
CA TYR A 352 15.43 3.35 -10.22
C TYR A 352 16.16 2.89 -8.95
N GLY A 353 17.27 3.56 -8.66
CA GLY A 353 18.22 3.16 -7.62
C GLY A 353 18.84 1.78 -7.90
N PRO A 354 18.96 0.89 -6.89
CA PRO A 354 19.53 -0.44 -7.09
C PRO A 354 18.65 -1.38 -7.92
N ILE A 355 17.49 -0.95 -8.42
CA ILE A 355 16.50 -1.80 -9.11
C ILE A 355 16.39 -1.42 -10.60
N THR A 356 16.56 -2.41 -11.47
CA THR A 356 16.15 -2.32 -12.88
C THR A 356 14.77 -2.96 -13.05
N VAL A 357 13.83 -2.20 -13.60
CA VAL A 357 12.53 -2.70 -14.09
C VAL A 357 12.56 -2.77 -15.61
N ILE A 358 12.26 -3.94 -16.17
CA ILE A 358 12.11 -4.13 -17.62
C ILE A 358 10.64 -4.42 -17.93
N SER A 359 10.00 -3.55 -18.72
CA SER A 359 8.63 -3.76 -19.21
C SER A 359 8.68 -4.28 -20.64
N LEU A 360 7.98 -5.38 -20.92
CA LEU A 360 7.95 -6.02 -22.23
C LEU A 360 6.54 -5.99 -22.85
N ASP A 361 6.49 -5.86 -24.16
CA ASP A 361 5.28 -6.05 -24.94
C ASP A 361 5.07 -7.54 -25.19
N SER A 362 4.00 -8.06 -24.60
CA SER A 362 3.56 -9.47 -24.72
C SER A 362 2.42 -9.66 -25.71
N THR A 363 2.00 -8.62 -26.44
CA THR A 363 0.77 -8.63 -27.28
C THR A 363 0.91 -9.31 -28.64
N ASN A 364 2.14 -9.62 -29.08
CA ASN A 364 2.40 -10.33 -30.33
C ASN A 364 3.75 -11.07 -30.30
N GLY A 365 3.75 -12.31 -30.79
CA GLY A 365 4.96 -13.06 -31.12
C GLY A 365 4.75 -13.83 -32.43
N GLN A 366 5.84 -14.14 -33.14
CA GLN A 366 5.76 -14.59 -34.54
C GLN A 366 6.22 -16.05 -34.75
N PRO A 367 5.56 -16.82 -35.66
CA PRO A 367 4.44 -16.41 -36.54
C PRO A 367 3.11 -16.23 -35.80
N ASP A 368 2.17 -15.54 -36.44
CA ASP A 368 0.77 -15.47 -35.99
C ASP A 368 0.16 -16.90 -35.93
N GLN A 369 -0.66 -17.20 -34.92
CA GLN A 369 -1.29 -18.52 -34.73
C GLN A 369 -2.78 -18.40 -34.40
N SER A 370 -3.49 -19.52 -34.55
CA SER A 370 -4.88 -19.68 -34.11
C SER A 370 -5.17 -21.15 -33.85
N PRO A 371 -6.00 -21.53 -32.85
CA PRO A 371 -6.37 -22.93 -32.59
C PRO A 371 -6.97 -23.67 -33.80
N ASN A 372 -7.48 -22.93 -34.81
CA ASN A 372 -8.13 -23.48 -36.01
C ASN A 372 -7.31 -23.27 -37.30
N SER A 373 -6.03 -22.91 -37.21
CA SER A 373 -5.16 -22.60 -38.36
C SER A 373 -4.18 -23.71 -38.71
N ASP A 374 -3.65 -23.68 -39.95
CA ASP A 374 -2.51 -24.50 -40.37
C ASP A 374 -1.21 -24.16 -39.61
N SER A 375 -1.17 -23.05 -38.84
CA SER A 375 -0.05 -22.63 -37.98
C SER A 375 -0.27 -22.86 -36.48
N ALA A 376 -1.33 -23.57 -36.07
CA ALA A 376 -1.62 -23.87 -34.67
C ALA A 376 -0.43 -24.58 -33.94
N PRO A 377 -0.27 -24.40 -32.61
CA PRO A 377 0.73 -25.15 -31.83
C PRO A 377 0.55 -26.66 -31.91
N ALA A 378 1.60 -27.39 -31.56
CA ALA A 378 1.53 -28.85 -31.48
C ALA A 378 0.45 -29.29 -30.46
N PRO A 379 -0.42 -30.27 -30.79
CA PRO A 379 -1.49 -30.70 -29.90
C PRO A 379 -1.02 -31.19 -28.52
N MET A 380 -1.83 -30.95 -27.50
CA MET A 380 -1.51 -31.27 -26.11
C MET A 380 -2.74 -31.70 -25.29
N THR A 381 -2.53 -32.57 -24.29
CA THR A 381 -3.55 -33.07 -23.36
C THR A 381 -2.96 -33.09 -21.94
N GLY A 382 -3.78 -32.92 -20.90
CA GLY A 382 -3.31 -32.92 -19.50
C GLY A 382 -2.60 -31.62 -19.06
N ASN A 383 -1.50 -31.72 -18.30
CA ASN A 383 -0.80 -30.58 -17.69
C ASN A 383 0.63 -30.38 -18.23
N ASP A 384 1.29 -29.28 -17.83
CA ASP A 384 2.51 -28.78 -18.47
C ASP A 384 3.83 -29.48 -18.08
N ALA A 385 3.80 -30.47 -17.19
CA ALA A 385 4.98 -31.17 -16.66
C ALA A 385 5.92 -31.82 -17.70
N ASN A 386 5.50 -31.94 -18.97
CA ASN A 386 6.32 -32.46 -20.08
C ASN A 386 6.12 -31.62 -21.37
N ILE A 387 5.78 -30.34 -21.26
CA ILE A 387 5.49 -29.46 -22.40
C ILE A 387 6.71 -29.27 -23.31
N THR A 388 6.53 -29.35 -24.64
CA THR A 388 7.60 -29.10 -25.61
C THR A 388 7.55 -27.66 -26.16
N LYS A 389 8.67 -27.18 -26.72
CA LYS A 389 8.75 -25.80 -27.27
C LYS A 389 7.79 -25.56 -28.43
N GLU A 390 7.39 -26.62 -29.13
CA GLU A 390 6.40 -26.61 -30.21
C GLU A 390 4.94 -26.57 -29.68
N GLN A 391 4.71 -26.95 -28.42
CA GLN A 391 3.40 -26.91 -27.76
C GLN A 391 3.13 -25.55 -27.07
N LEU A 392 4.18 -24.83 -26.64
CA LEU A 392 4.09 -23.50 -26.01
C LEU A 392 3.30 -22.48 -26.86
N GLY A 393 3.41 -22.58 -28.19
CA GLY A 393 2.94 -21.57 -29.12
C GLY A 393 3.94 -20.43 -29.32
N THR A 394 3.53 -19.45 -30.11
CA THR A 394 4.29 -18.24 -30.50
C THR A 394 3.45 -16.96 -30.45
N ASP A 395 2.13 -17.06 -30.53
CA ASP A 395 1.15 -15.97 -30.50
C ASP A 395 0.34 -15.99 -29.20
N THR A 396 0.10 -14.82 -28.61
CA THR A 396 -0.57 -14.60 -27.32
C THR A 396 -2.02 -14.10 -27.43
N GLN A 397 -2.53 -13.78 -28.63
CA GLN A 397 -3.85 -13.13 -28.80
C GLN A 397 -4.73 -13.67 -29.95
N ASN A 398 -4.16 -14.21 -31.04
CA ASN A 398 -4.93 -14.84 -32.13
C ASN A 398 -6.06 -13.93 -32.73
N GLN A 399 -5.87 -12.60 -32.74
CA GLN A 399 -6.89 -11.65 -33.25
C GLN A 399 -6.57 -11.00 -34.59
N PHE A 400 -5.33 -10.54 -34.79
CA PHE A 400 -4.89 -9.75 -35.94
C PHE A 400 -3.51 -10.23 -36.37
N THR A 401 -3.24 -10.23 -37.67
CA THR A 401 -1.90 -10.60 -38.16
C THR A 401 -1.01 -9.38 -38.30
N MET A 402 0.29 -9.63 -38.25
CA MET A 402 1.31 -8.63 -38.59
C MET A 402 1.12 -8.03 -40.01
N GLU A 403 0.47 -8.74 -40.95
CA GLU A 403 0.11 -8.20 -42.27
C GLU A 403 -1.06 -7.20 -42.20
N GLU A 404 -2.09 -7.48 -41.40
CA GLU A 404 -3.23 -6.56 -41.21
C GLU A 404 -2.82 -5.26 -40.51
N ILE A 405 -1.95 -5.32 -39.49
CA ILE A 405 -1.42 -4.11 -38.85
C ILE A 405 -0.59 -3.29 -39.85
N ARG A 406 0.30 -3.93 -40.64
CA ARG A 406 1.08 -3.26 -41.70
C ARG A 406 0.22 -2.61 -42.79
N ARG A 407 -0.95 -3.18 -43.10
CA ARG A 407 -1.90 -2.61 -44.06
C ARG A 407 -2.48 -1.27 -43.58
N ASP A 408 -2.81 -1.18 -42.29
CA ASP A 408 -3.62 -0.08 -41.76
C ASP A 408 -2.83 0.96 -40.96
N PHE A 409 -1.62 0.65 -40.48
CA PHE A 409 -0.74 1.61 -39.79
C PHE A 409 -0.55 2.94 -40.55
N PRO A 410 -0.38 2.98 -41.89
CA PRO A 410 -0.31 4.23 -42.65
C PRO A 410 -1.50 5.17 -42.42
N LYS A 411 -2.73 4.63 -42.26
CA LYS A 411 -3.94 5.42 -42.00
C LYS A 411 -3.79 6.22 -40.69
N THR A 412 -3.21 5.61 -39.66
CA THR A 412 -3.06 6.25 -38.33
C THR A 412 -2.02 7.36 -38.32
N VAL A 413 -1.01 7.27 -39.19
CA VAL A 413 -0.06 8.37 -39.45
C VAL A 413 -0.72 9.49 -40.25
N GLU A 414 -1.56 9.17 -41.26
CA GLU A 414 -2.36 10.17 -41.99
C GLU A 414 -3.39 10.89 -41.09
N LEU A 415 -3.89 10.22 -40.04
CA LEU A 415 -4.77 10.79 -39.01
C LEU A 415 -4.01 11.62 -37.94
N GLY A 416 -2.67 11.63 -37.96
CA GLY A 416 -1.82 12.42 -37.05
C GLY A 416 -1.70 11.86 -35.63
N TRP A 417 -2.23 10.66 -35.35
CA TRP A 417 -2.26 10.07 -34.00
C TRP A 417 -0.88 9.81 -33.39
N TRP A 418 0.13 9.56 -34.23
CA TRP A 418 1.52 9.35 -33.82
C TRP A 418 2.36 10.65 -33.82
N GLY A 419 1.74 11.81 -34.00
CA GLY A 419 2.42 13.10 -34.17
C GLY A 419 3.00 13.32 -35.58
N GLU A 420 3.65 14.47 -35.78
CA GLU A 420 4.22 14.84 -37.08
C GLU A 420 5.48 14.03 -37.45
N GLY A 421 5.70 13.81 -38.75
CA GLY A 421 6.97 13.31 -39.30
C GLY A 421 7.24 11.81 -39.18
N GLN A 422 6.29 11.03 -38.67
CA GLN A 422 6.39 9.57 -38.50
C GLN A 422 6.51 8.81 -39.83
N ASP A 423 7.25 7.70 -39.84
CA ASP A 423 7.30 6.79 -40.99
C ASP A 423 6.08 5.84 -40.98
N PRO A 424 5.17 5.88 -41.97
CA PRO A 424 4.02 4.98 -42.05
C PRO A 424 4.38 3.51 -42.30
N ASN A 425 5.66 3.19 -42.57
CA ASN A 425 6.16 1.82 -42.75
C ASN A 425 6.79 1.25 -41.46
N SER A 426 7.13 2.10 -40.48
CA SER A 426 7.63 1.67 -39.18
C SER A 426 6.45 1.36 -38.28
N VAL A 427 6.07 0.08 -38.20
CA VAL A 427 4.92 -0.39 -37.43
C VAL A 427 5.30 -0.62 -35.97
N ASP A 428 4.55 0.02 -35.07
CA ASP A 428 4.54 -0.35 -33.66
C ASP A 428 3.68 -1.60 -33.43
N GLN A 429 4.31 -2.76 -33.59
CA GLN A 429 3.85 -4.06 -33.11
C GLN A 429 5.10 -4.97 -33.03
N PRO A 430 5.81 -5.00 -31.89
CA PRO A 430 7.02 -5.81 -31.72
C PRO A 430 6.70 -7.30 -31.63
N ASP A 431 7.72 -8.13 -31.79
CA ASP A 431 7.69 -9.58 -31.64
C ASP A 431 8.61 -9.95 -30.47
N PHE A 432 8.17 -10.78 -29.51
CA PHE A 432 8.99 -11.22 -28.36
C PHE A 432 9.84 -12.48 -28.63
N MET A 433 9.65 -13.19 -29.75
CA MET A 433 10.21 -14.53 -29.95
C MET A 433 11.75 -14.56 -30.06
N PRO A 434 12.43 -15.69 -29.73
CA PRO A 434 13.88 -15.79 -29.74
C PRO A 434 14.53 -15.37 -31.07
N GLY A 435 15.33 -14.31 -31.01
CA GLY A 435 15.96 -13.72 -32.19
C GLY A 435 15.16 -12.59 -32.87
N SER A 436 14.07 -12.10 -32.29
CA SER A 436 13.37 -10.88 -32.69
C SER A 436 14.18 -9.60 -32.38
N GLU A 437 13.60 -8.40 -32.55
CA GLU A 437 14.22 -7.16 -32.04
C GLU A 437 14.09 -7.04 -30.51
N GLN A 438 12.89 -7.27 -29.96
CA GLN A 438 12.65 -7.20 -28.51
C GLN A 438 13.47 -8.22 -27.72
N TYR A 439 13.65 -9.45 -28.24
CA TYR A 439 14.43 -10.49 -27.55
C TYR A 439 15.91 -10.10 -27.42
N LYS A 440 16.52 -9.60 -28.51
CA LYS A 440 17.92 -9.12 -28.50
C LYS A 440 18.08 -7.86 -27.65
N TRP A 441 17.05 -7.03 -27.60
CA TRP A 441 17.00 -5.86 -26.72
C TRP A 441 16.97 -6.28 -25.25
N LEU A 442 16.07 -7.21 -24.88
CA LEU A 442 15.96 -7.77 -23.54
C LEU A 442 17.29 -8.38 -23.08
N GLU A 443 17.90 -9.27 -23.88
CA GLU A 443 19.21 -9.86 -23.62
C GLU A 443 20.27 -8.77 -23.31
N LYS A 444 20.35 -7.73 -24.14
CA LYS A 444 21.24 -6.58 -23.93
C LYS A 444 20.94 -5.80 -22.64
N GLN A 445 19.67 -5.56 -22.31
CA GLN A 445 19.29 -4.84 -21.09
C GLN A 445 19.62 -5.64 -19.83
N LEU A 446 19.33 -6.95 -19.85
CA LEU A 446 19.69 -7.88 -18.79
C LEU A 446 21.22 -7.93 -18.57
N GLN A 447 22.00 -8.01 -19.65
CA GLN A 447 23.47 -7.94 -19.61
C GLN A 447 23.99 -6.64 -18.96
N ASP A 448 23.43 -5.48 -19.31
CA ASP A 448 23.84 -4.18 -18.75
C ASP A 448 23.41 -4.01 -17.29
N ALA A 449 22.18 -4.40 -16.92
CA ALA A 449 21.70 -4.37 -15.54
C ALA A 449 22.52 -5.31 -14.62
N ARG A 450 22.89 -6.50 -15.12
CA ARG A 450 23.83 -7.40 -14.44
C ARG A 450 25.22 -6.79 -14.28
N ALA A 451 25.76 -6.15 -15.32
CA ALA A 451 27.05 -5.46 -15.25
C ALA A 451 27.08 -4.25 -14.30
N LYS A 452 25.90 -3.72 -13.93
CA LYS A 452 25.71 -2.65 -12.92
C LYS A 452 25.45 -3.15 -11.49
N GLY A 453 25.28 -4.46 -11.27
CA GLY A 453 24.96 -5.01 -9.94
C GLY A 453 23.56 -4.64 -9.44
N GLN A 454 22.57 -4.59 -10.33
CA GLN A 454 21.18 -4.25 -10.00
C GLN A 454 20.39 -5.47 -9.47
N THR A 455 19.30 -5.26 -8.75
CA THR A 455 18.21 -6.23 -8.68
C THR A 455 17.34 -6.07 -9.93
N ILE A 456 17.08 -7.16 -10.67
CA ILE A 456 16.26 -7.10 -11.89
C ILE A 456 14.89 -7.70 -11.61
N VAL A 457 13.84 -6.95 -11.95
CA VAL A 457 12.47 -7.44 -12.09
C VAL A 457 11.94 -7.15 -13.48
N VAL A 458 11.01 -7.99 -13.95
CA VAL A 458 10.39 -7.87 -15.27
C VAL A 458 8.87 -7.74 -15.11
N GLN A 459 8.20 -7.01 -16.00
CA GLN A 459 6.75 -7.07 -16.12
C GLN A 459 6.29 -7.22 -17.58
N TYR A 460 5.24 -8.01 -17.77
CA TYR A 460 4.48 -8.14 -19.01
C TYR A 460 3.14 -8.78 -18.73
N HIS A 461 2.13 -8.47 -19.53
CA HIS A 461 0.75 -8.80 -19.19
C HIS A 461 0.39 -10.29 -19.23
N HIS A 462 0.56 -10.97 -20.37
CA HIS A 462 0.01 -12.33 -20.55
C HIS A 462 0.79 -13.37 -19.70
N VAL A 463 0.21 -13.79 -18.58
CA VAL A 463 0.87 -14.63 -17.57
C VAL A 463 1.39 -15.97 -18.11
N ALA A 464 2.70 -16.19 -17.99
CA ALA A 464 3.36 -17.38 -18.54
C ALA A 464 3.01 -18.69 -17.82
N TYR A 465 2.70 -18.63 -16.52
CA TYR A 465 2.48 -19.79 -15.64
C TYR A 465 1.23 -19.57 -14.77
N SER A 466 0.05 -19.93 -15.29
CA SER A 466 -1.25 -19.77 -14.61
C SER A 466 -2.09 -21.05 -14.60
N ASN A 467 -2.95 -21.18 -13.59
CA ASN A 467 -4.01 -22.20 -13.49
C ASN A 467 -5.43 -21.65 -13.78
N GLY A 468 -5.55 -20.37 -14.13
CA GLY A 468 -6.77 -19.74 -14.63
C GLY A 468 -7.09 -20.10 -16.10
N VAL A 469 -8.04 -19.37 -16.69
CA VAL A 469 -8.59 -19.68 -18.02
C VAL A 469 -7.57 -19.51 -19.15
N HIS A 470 -6.68 -18.53 -19.08
CA HIS A 470 -5.64 -18.27 -20.09
C HIS A 470 -4.36 -19.10 -19.91
N GLY A 471 -4.28 -19.93 -18.87
CA GLY A 471 -3.12 -20.79 -18.60
C GLY A 471 -2.81 -21.87 -19.66
N THR A 472 -3.77 -22.29 -20.50
CA THR A 472 -3.59 -23.39 -21.49
C THR A 472 -3.24 -22.93 -22.90
N THR A 473 -2.25 -23.57 -23.53
CA THR A 473 -1.82 -23.26 -24.91
C THR A 473 -2.93 -23.44 -25.95
N MET A 474 -2.84 -22.72 -27.09
CA MET A 474 -3.81 -22.85 -28.20
C MET A 474 -3.90 -24.27 -28.81
N GLY A 475 -2.91 -25.14 -28.54
CA GLY A 475 -2.90 -26.54 -28.99
C GLY A 475 -3.54 -27.53 -28.01
N HIS A 476 -4.02 -27.07 -26.85
CA HIS A 476 -4.56 -27.94 -25.80
C HIS A 476 -5.98 -28.45 -26.10
N GLU A 477 -6.36 -29.60 -25.56
CA GLU A 477 -7.74 -30.14 -25.65
C GLU A 477 -8.81 -29.23 -25.00
N HIS A 478 -8.36 -28.34 -24.11
CA HIS A 478 -9.09 -27.22 -23.52
C HIS A 478 -8.36 -25.90 -23.80
N ALA A 479 -7.94 -25.71 -25.06
CA ALA A 479 -7.24 -24.54 -25.57
C ALA A 479 -7.88 -23.22 -25.15
N ASP A 480 -7.04 -22.21 -24.99
CA ASP A 480 -7.46 -20.82 -24.92
C ASP A 480 -7.12 -20.06 -26.22
N GLN A 481 -7.65 -18.85 -26.36
CA GLN A 481 -7.42 -17.95 -27.49
C GLN A 481 -6.45 -16.81 -27.18
N GLN A 482 -6.15 -16.55 -25.89
CA GLN A 482 -5.16 -15.56 -25.47
C GLN A 482 -4.14 -16.14 -24.46
N PRO A 483 -3.39 -17.21 -24.77
CA PRO A 483 -2.55 -17.85 -23.77
C PRO A 483 -1.24 -17.11 -23.52
N GLY A 484 -0.82 -17.01 -22.26
CA GLY A 484 0.51 -16.50 -21.91
C GLY A 484 1.65 -17.50 -22.09
N THR A 485 1.36 -18.77 -22.42
CA THR A 485 2.38 -19.84 -22.56
C THR A 485 3.52 -19.56 -23.57
N PRO A 486 3.36 -18.77 -24.66
CA PRO A 486 4.49 -18.36 -25.50
C PRO A 486 5.54 -17.52 -24.76
N MET A 487 5.17 -16.77 -23.72
CA MET A 487 6.12 -15.94 -22.96
C MET A 487 7.20 -16.78 -22.25
N ARG A 488 6.98 -18.09 -22.06
CA ARG A 488 7.99 -19.04 -21.56
C ARG A 488 9.22 -19.16 -22.46
N HIS A 489 9.17 -18.75 -23.73
CA HIS A 489 10.38 -18.66 -24.58
C HIS A 489 11.42 -17.65 -24.06
N LEU A 490 11.04 -16.78 -23.12
CA LEU A 490 11.94 -15.84 -22.44
C LEU A 490 12.59 -16.41 -21.16
N GLN A 491 12.01 -17.46 -20.54
CA GLN A 491 12.48 -18.02 -19.26
C GLN A 491 13.99 -18.31 -19.22
N PRO A 492 14.63 -18.86 -20.28
CA PRO A 492 16.07 -19.11 -20.25
C PRO A 492 16.94 -17.84 -20.09
N LEU A 493 16.48 -16.68 -20.59
CA LEU A 493 17.16 -15.40 -20.35
C LEU A 493 16.95 -14.92 -18.90
N PHE A 494 15.76 -15.15 -18.34
CA PHE A 494 15.46 -14.75 -16.97
C PHE A 494 16.32 -15.51 -15.94
N GLU A 495 16.59 -16.80 -16.18
CA GLU A 495 17.57 -17.58 -15.41
C GLU A 495 19.02 -17.16 -15.71
N GLU A 496 19.44 -17.07 -16.98
CA GLU A 496 20.83 -16.72 -17.37
C GLU A 496 21.32 -15.41 -16.75
N TYR A 497 20.41 -14.44 -16.60
CA TYR A 497 20.71 -13.11 -16.06
C TYR A 497 20.12 -12.85 -14.66
N GLY A 498 19.67 -13.88 -13.92
CA GLY A 498 19.26 -13.75 -12.52
C GLY A 498 18.19 -12.67 -12.30
N VAL A 499 17.05 -12.81 -12.95
CA VAL A 499 15.82 -12.05 -12.69
C VAL A 499 15.18 -12.56 -11.40
N ALA A 500 14.86 -11.66 -10.46
CA ALA A 500 14.29 -12.04 -9.17
C ALA A 500 12.81 -12.45 -9.27
N ALA A 501 12.02 -11.67 -10.03
CA ALA A 501 10.62 -12.00 -10.31
C ALA A 501 10.13 -11.38 -11.63
N VAL A 502 9.03 -11.95 -12.12
CA VAL A 502 8.20 -11.50 -13.24
C VAL A 502 6.79 -11.20 -12.71
N PHE A 503 6.23 -10.05 -13.08
CA PHE A 503 4.87 -9.65 -12.73
C PHE A 503 3.97 -9.55 -13.98
N SER A 504 2.78 -10.15 -13.88
CA SER A 504 1.79 -10.32 -14.95
C SER A 504 0.36 -10.17 -14.43
N GLY A 505 -0.63 -10.18 -15.32
CA GLY A 505 -2.06 -10.22 -14.99
C GLY A 505 -2.79 -11.13 -15.97
N HIS A 506 -3.81 -10.58 -16.64
CA HIS A 506 -4.57 -11.17 -17.77
C HIS A 506 -5.58 -12.25 -17.38
N ASP A 507 -5.14 -13.20 -16.55
CA ASP A 507 -5.98 -14.32 -16.15
C ASP A 507 -6.92 -13.98 -14.98
N GLU A 508 -6.98 -12.70 -14.57
CA GLU A 508 -7.68 -12.22 -13.37
C GLU A 508 -7.37 -13.12 -12.14
N MET A 509 -6.11 -13.55 -11.90
CA MET A 509 -5.76 -14.45 -10.77
C MET A 509 -4.96 -13.74 -9.68
N PHE A 510 -4.79 -14.42 -8.53
CA PHE A 510 -3.71 -14.10 -7.60
C PHE A 510 -2.94 -15.40 -7.33
N GLN A 511 -1.81 -15.54 -8.01
CA GLN A 511 -1.07 -16.80 -8.10
C GLN A 511 0.44 -16.56 -8.17
N ALA A 512 1.21 -17.37 -7.46
CA ALA A 512 2.67 -17.42 -7.56
C ALA A 512 3.10 -18.77 -8.13
N SER A 513 4.04 -18.73 -9.07
CA SER A 513 4.75 -19.88 -9.62
C SER A 513 6.26 -19.71 -9.44
N TYR A 514 7.00 -20.82 -9.34
CA TYR A 514 8.46 -20.81 -9.23
C TYR A 514 9.09 -21.72 -10.30
N VAL A 515 10.06 -21.19 -11.03
CA VAL A 515 10.62 -21.85 -12.21
C VAL A 515 12.15 -21.84 -12.15
N ASP A 516 12.73 -23.04 -12.09
CA ASP A 516 14.16 -23.34 -12.11
C ASP A 516 14.37 -24.47 -13.16
N GLU A 517 14.55 -24.10 -14.43
CA GLU A 517 14.78 -25.06 -15.52
C GLU A 517 16.16 -25.72 -15.39
N ASN A 518 17.17 -24.98 -14.89
CA ASN A 518 18.55 -25.46 -14.83
C ASN A 518 18.86 -26.36 -13.61
N ASN A 519 18.04 -26.30 -12.55
CA ASN A 519 18.09 -27.06 -11.30
C ASN A 519 19.34 -26.78 -10.42
N ASP A 520 19.83 -25.54 -10.38
CA ASP A 520 20.89 -25.12 -9.42
C ASP A 520 20.35 -24.59 -8.08
N GLY A 521 19.03 -24.43 -7.94
CA GLY A 521 18.35 -23.89 -6.77
C GLY A 521 18.07 -22.39 -6.84
N VAL A 522 18.38 -21.73 -7.97
CA VAL A 522 18.06 -20.32 -8.25
C VAL A 522 17.04 -20.23 -9.39
N GLY A 523 15.78 -20.07 -9.02
CA GLY A 523 14.67 -19.92 -9.95
C GLY A 523 14.08 -18.51 -9.97
N VAL A 524 13.19 -18.28 -10.93
CA VAL A 524 12.44 -17.04 -11.13
C VAL A 524 11.03 -17.22 -10.59
N TYR A 525 10.57 -16.27 -9.76
CA TYR A 525 9.16 -16.20 -9.37
C TYR A 525 8.32 -15.54 -10.47
N HIS A 526 7.23 -16.18 -10.89
CA HIS A 526 6.24 -15.59 -11.80
C HIS A 526 4.94 -15.36 -11.03
N TRP A 527 4.46 -14.11 -11.01
CA TRP A 527 3.24 -13.71 -10.32
C TRP A 527 2.15 -13.27 -11.30
N ASP A 528 0.95 -13.78 -11.10
CA ASP A 528 -0.29 -13.14 -11.54
C ASP A 528 -0.78 -12.21 -10.42
N VAL A 529 -0.96 -10.93 -10.75
CA VAL A 529 -1.46 -9.88 -9.86
C VAL A 529 -2.73 -9.20 -10.43
N GLY A 530 -3.47 -9.91 -11.30
CA GLY A 530 -4.75 -9.51 -11.89
C GLY A 530 -5.90 -9.50 -10.87
N VAL A 531 -5.81 -8.61 -9.90
CA VAL A 531 -6.81 -8.43 -8.81
C VAL A 531 -7.03 -6.96 -8.45
N ALA A 532 -6.73 -6.01 -9.34
CA ALA A 532 -6.82 -4.60 -8.97
C ALA A 532 -8.26 -4.11 -8.82
N SER A 533 -9.11 -4.29 -9.85
CA SER A 533 -10.50 -3.83 -9.82
C SER A 533 -11.47 -4.49 -10.81
N ASP A 534 -10.99 -5.18 -11.86
CA ASP A 534 -11.88 -5.81 -12.84
C ASP A 534 -12.50 -7.12 -12.34
N GLY A 535 -12.39 -8.25 -13.04
CA GLY A 535 -13.07 -9.48 -12.66
C GLY A 535 -12.29 -10.31 -11.63
N LEU A 536 -12.95 -11.34 -11.09
CA LEU A 536 -12.34 -12.29 -10.17
C LEU A 536 -12.54 -13.73 -10.66
N ARG A 537 -11.79 -14.12 -11.70
CA ARG A 537 -11.68 -15.53 -12.18
C ARG A 537 -11.15 -16.49 -11.12
N GLY A 538 -11.32 -17.78 -11.40
CA GLY A 538 -10.80 -18.91 -10.63
C GLY A 538 -10.04 -19.91 -11.49
N GLU A 539 -9.76 -21.08 -10.92
CA GLU A 539 -9.13 -22.19 -11.64
C GLU A 539 -9.93 -22.57 -12.90
N LYS A 540 -9.26 -22.90 -14.02
CA LYS A 540 -9.94 -23.33 -15.26
C LYS A 540 -10.74 -24.61 -15.03
N MET A 541 -12.07 -24.46 -14.90
CA MET A 541 -12.99 -25.56 -14.63
C MET A 541 -13.31 -26.35 -15.91
N VAL A 542 -13.13 -27.66 -15.86
CA VAL A 542 -13.36 -28.60 -16.97
C VAL A 542 -14.48 -29.58 -16.60
N GLN A 543 -15.46 -29.72 -17.49
CA GLN A 543 -16.54 -30.69 -17.31
C GLN A 543 -16.06 -32.12 -17.56
N GLN A 544 -16.35 -33.02 -16.62
CA GLN A 544 -15.99 -34.44 -16.64
C GLN A 544 -17.08 -35.29 -17.32
N GLU A 545 -16.79 -36.56 -17.65
CA GLU A 545 -17.74 -37.47 -18.34
C GLU A 545 -19.06 -37.68 -17.58
N ASP A 546 -19.08 -37.52 -16.25
CA ASP A 546 -20.28 -37.63 -15.41
C ASP A 546 -21.09 -36.32 -15.31
N GLY A 547 -20.60 -35.24 -15.92
CA GLY A 547 -21.21 -33.91 -15.92
C GLY A 547 -20.77 -33.00 -14.77
N THR A 548 -19.95 -33.48 -13.83
CA THR A 548 -19.33 -32.64 -12.79
C THR A 548 -18.23 -31.73 -13.36
N TYR A 549 -17.76 -30.75 -12.58
CA TYR A 549 -16.67 -29.86 -12.98
C TYR A 549 -15.51 -29.98 -11.99
N ALA A 550 -14.30 -30.14 -12.51
CA ALA A 550 -13.04 -30.21 -11.76
C ALA A 550 -12.02 -29.18 -12.30
N PRO A 551 -11.07 -28.70 -11.50
CA PRO A 551 -10.06 -27.75 -11.97
C PRO A 551 -9.01 -28.48 -12.80
N LEU A 552 -8.58 -27.88 -13.92
CA LEU A 552 -7.62 -28.51 -14.83
C LEU A 552 -6.20 -28.60 -14.25
N ARG A 553 -5.80 -27.60 -13.45
CA ARG A 553 -4.44 -27.44 -12.87
C ARG A 553 -3.32 -27.71 -13.89
N PHE A 554 -3.37 -26.95 -14.99
CA PHE A 554 -2.44 -27.06 -16.11
C PHE A 554 -0.99 -26.69 -15.73
N ASN A 555 -0.81 -25.65 -14.92
CA ASN A 555 0.50 -25.16 -14.48
C ASN A 555 1.00 -25.92 -13.25
N THR A 556 2.05 -26.72 -13.46
CA THR A 556 2.71 -27.52 -12.41
C THR A 556 3.82 -26.80 -11.67
N HIS A 557 4.16 -25.56 -12.07
CA HIS A 557 5.10 -24.67 -11.38
C HIS A 557 4.44 -23.81 -10.29
N SER A 558 3.10 -23.89 -10.15
CA SER A 558 2.32 -23.15 -9.16
C SER A 558 2.74 -23.52 -7.73
N VAL A 559 3.20 -22.53 -6.95
CA VAL A 559 3.58 -22.72 -5.54
C VAL A 559 2.55 -22.17 -4.55
N TRP A 560 1.70 -21.23 -4.98
CA TRP A 560 0.58 -20.69 -4.21
C TRP A 560 -0.49 -20.10 -5.13
N MET A 561 -1.78 -20.22 -4.76
CA MET A 561 -2.86 -19.45 -5.36
C MET A 561 -4.03 -19.21 -4.39
N ALA A 562 -4.53 -17.98 -4.31
CA ALA A 562 -5.54 -17.58 -3.34
C ALA A 562 -6.81 -18.46 -3.37
N GLN A 563 -7.27 -18.90 -4.54
CA GLN A 563 -8.49 -19.73 -4.64
C GLN A 563 -8.34 -21.17 -4.12
N ALA A 564 -7.11 -21.65 -3.90
CA ALA A 564 -6.82 -22.99 -3.39
C ALA A 564 -6.29 -22.97 -1.96
N ASP A 565 -5.43 -22.00 -1.63
CA ASP A 565 -4.66 -21.98 -0.39
C ASP A 565 -5.23 -21.03 0.69
N GLU A 566 -6.12 -20.11 0.30
CA GLU A 566 -6.92 -19.27 1.21
C GLU A 566 -8.40 -19.70 1.17
N PRO A 567 -8.79 -20.80 1.83
CA PRO A 567 -10.13 -21.38 1.67
C PRO A 567 -11.24 -20.53 2.30
N GLU A 568 -12.30 -20.23 1.55
CA GLU A 568 -13.46 -19.47 2.03
C GLU A 568 -14.12 -20.14 3.27
N LYS A 569 -14.45 -19.34 4.29
CA LYS A 569 -15.27 -19.76 5.44
C LYS A 569 -16.58 -18.97 5.47
N TRP A 570 -17.70 -19.68 5.34
CA TRP A 570 -19.05 -19.14 5.42
C TRP A 570 -19.78 -19.61 6.67
N GLU A 571 -20.46 -18.70 7.35
CA GLU A 571 -21.25 -18.98 8.55
C GLU A 571 -22.60 -18.23 8.50
N THR A 572 -23.68 -18.85 8.93
CA THR A 572 -24.98 -18.20 9.13
C THR A 572 -25.08 -17.69 10.57
N ASN A 573 -25.29 -16.39 10.74
CA ASN A 573 -25.34 -15.73 12.05
C ASN A 573 -26.69 -15.89 12.78
N GLU A 574 -26.82 -15.33 13.99
CA GLU A 574 -28.04 -15.42 14.81
C GLU A 574 -29.29 -14.82 14.14
N ALA A 575 -29.13 -13.87 13.21
CA ALA A 575 -30.23 -13.29 12.43
C ALA A 575 -30.68 -14.19 11.26
N GLY A 576 -29.92 -15.23 10.93
CA GLY A 576 -30.15 -16.10 9.78
C GLY A 576 -29.51 -15.60 8.48
N VAL A 577 -28.55 -14.66 8.55
CA VAL A 577 -27.82 -14.12 7.40
C VAL A 577 -26.48 -14.85 7.25
N LYS A 578 -26.19 -15.29 6.03
CA LYS A 578 -24.97 -16.02 5.67
C LYS A 578 -23.85 -15.05 5.30
N HIS A 579 -22.78 -15.02 6.10
CA HIS A 579 -21.64 -14.12 5.94
C HIS A 579 -20.37 -14.89 5.56
N LEU A 580 -19.46 -14.22 4.85
CA LEU A 580 -18.08 -14.67 4.66
C LEU A 580 -17.24 -14.16 5.84
N VAL A 581 -16.53 -15.05 6.51
CA VAL A 581 -15.75 -14.74 7.73
C VAL A 581 -14.26 -14.61 7.42
N SER A 582 -13.72 -15.54 6.64
CA SER A 582 -12.29 -15.63 6.31
C SER A 582 -12.03 -16.29 4.95
N GLY A 583 -10.82 -16.15 4.43
CA GLY A 583 -10.38 -16.74 3.17
C GLY A 583 -11.07 -16.18 1.93
N GLY A 584 -10.87 -16.85 0.79
CA GLY A 584 -11.28 -16.43 -0.53
C GLY A 584 -10.32 -15.45 -1.19
N LYS A 585 -10.27 -15.46 -2.53
CA LYS A 585 -9.62 -14.40 -3.31
C LYS A 585 -10.55 -13.19 -3.38
N HIS A 586 -9.98 -12.01 -3.09
CA HIS A 586 -10.62 -10.69 -3.14
C HIS A 586 -9.78 -9.76 -4.01
N TYR A 587 -10.23 -8.53 -4.23
CA TYR A 587 -9.38 -7.48 -4.82
C TYR A 587 -8.20 -7.14 -3.92
N GLY A 588 -7.13 -6.58 -4.49
CA GLY A 588 -5.93 -6.22 -3.74
C GLY A 588 -4.71 -5.97 -4.62
N HIS A 589 -3.53 -6.25 -4.09
CA HIS A 589 -2.25 -5.98 -4.73
C HIS A 589 -1.14 -6.87 -4.14
N LEU A 590 -0.03 -7.01 -4.87
CA LEU A 590 1.20 -7.58 -4.33
C LEU A 590 2.05 -6.45 -3.72
N ASP A 591 2.33 -6.56 -2.43
CA ASP A 591 3.18 -5.66 -1.65
C ASP A 591 4.61 -6.21 -1.67
N ILE A 592 5.58 -5.44 -2.19
CA ILE A 592 6.94 -5.92 -2.46
C ILE A 592 7.94 -5.01 -1.73
N THR A 593 8.62 -5.55 -0.72
CA THR A 593 9.66 -4.83 0.02
C THR A 593 11.02 -5.44 -0.28
N ILE A 594 11.95 -4.63 -0.82
CA ILE A 594 13.37 -5.00 -0.95
C ILE A 594 14.14 -4.28 0.16
N ALA A 595 14.69 -5.03 1.11
CA ALA A 595 15.33 -4.49 2.31
C ALA A 595 16.70 -5.13 2.58
N PRO A 596 17.61 -4.44 3.30
CA PRO A 596 18.89 -5.02 3.76
C PRO A 596 18.65 -6.24 4.66
N TYR A 597 19.42 -7.31 4.48
CA TYR A 597 19.20 -8.58 5.16
C TYR A 597 20.12 -8.77 6.37
N THR A 598 19.53 -8.77 7.57
CA THR A 598 20.25 -8.93 8.85
C THR A 598 20.07 -10.32 9.50
N GLY A 599 19.46 -11.27 8.78
CA GLY A 599 19.21 -12.63 9.30
C GLY A 599 20.44 -13.56 9.21
N PRO A 600 20.30 -14.84 9.63
CA PRO A 600 21.37 -15.81 9.52
C PRO A 600 21.66 -16.19 8.06
N ALA A 601 22.84 -16.73 7.81
CA ALA A 601 23.22 -17.27 6.52
C ALA A 601 22.24 -18.36 6.03
N LEU A 602 22.15 -18.51 4.71
CA LEU A 602 21.39 -19.59 4.06
C LEU A 602 22.07 -20.94 4.32
N ASP A 603 21.31 -22.02 4.18
CA ASP A 603 21.80 -23.41 4.18
C ASP A 603 22.84 -23.70 3.08
N SER A 604 22.85 -22.90 2.00
CA SER A 604 23.92 -22.86 1.00
C SER A 604 25.25 -22.26 1.51
N GLY A 605 25.29 -21.76 2.75
CA GLY A 605 26.45 -21.13 3.39
C GLY A 605 26.71 -19.68 2.97
N LYS A 606 25.86 -19.10 2.12
CA LYS A 606 25.94 -17.69 1.72
C LYS A 606 25.23 -16.79 2.74
N GLN A 607 25.80 -15.63 3.02
CA GLN A 607 25.09 -14.52 3.66
C GLN A 607 24.46 -13.65 2.57
N PRO A 608 23.14 -13.43 2.55
CA PRO A 608 22.49 -12.42 1.71
C PRO A 608 22.85 -11.01 2.15
N ALA A 609 22.92 -10.08 1.19
CA ALA A 609 23.03 -8.64 1.43
C ALA A 609 21.64 -8.00 1.58
N ALA A 610 20.66 -8.48 0.81
CA ALA A 610 19.29 -8.01 0.82
C ALA A 610 18.28 -9.17 0.69
N SER A 611 17.02 -8.89 0.99
CA SER A 611 15.89 -9.78 0.75
C SER A 611 14.74 -9.00 0.11
N MET A 612 14.20 -9.54 -0.98
CA MET A 612 12.98 -9.09 -1.63
C MET A 612 11.84 -9.98 -1.17
N VAL A 613 10.96 -9.45 -0.32
CA VAL A 613 9.76 -10.11 0.19
C VAL A 613 8.57 -9.67 -0.66
N MET A 614 7.79 -10.63 -1.13
CA MET A 614 6.59 -10.46 -1.94
C MET A 614 5.39 -10.97 -1.14
N THR A 615 4.54 -10.04 -0.68
CA THR A 615 3.47 -10.25 0.29
C THR A 615 2.12 -10.01 -0.39
N PRO A 616 1.31 -11.05 -0.65
CA PRO A 616 0.00 -10.86 -1.26
C PRO A 616 -1.01 -10.21 -0.28
N ILE A 617 -1.64 -9.11 -0.71
CA ILE A 617 -2.58 -8.31 0.09
C ILE A 617 -4.00 -8.46 -0.46
N SER A 618 -4.94 -8.64 0.46
CA SER A 618 -6.36 -8.91 0.18
C SER A 618 -7.23 -7.85 0.86
N LEU A 619 -8.19 -7.29 0.13
CA LEU A 619 -9.11 -6.24 0.59
C LEU A 619 -10.45 -6.88 0.93
N PHE A 620 -10.54 -7.45 2.13
CA PHE A 620 -11.67 -8.27 2.55
C PHE A 620 -12.88 -7.42 2.95
N PRO A 621 -14.04 -7.53 2.27
CA PRO A 621 -15.22 -6.72 2.58
C PRO A 621 -15.97 -7.25 3.80
N ILE A 622 -16.33 -6.34 4.70
CA ILE A 622 -17.18 -6.62 5.87
C ILE A 622 -18.56 -6.01 5.59
N LEU A 623 -19.60 -6.84 5.67
CA LEU A 623 -20.97 -6.50 5.30
C LEU A 623 -21.92 -6.59 6.50
N ASP A 624 -22.96 -5.75 6.51
CA ASP A 624 -24.04 -5.83 7.48
C ASP A 624 -25.08 -6.92 7.12
N ASP A 625 -26.11 -7.10 7.94
CA ASP A 625 -27.18 -8.09 7.70
C ASP A 625 -28.10 -7.78 6.50
N ASN A 626 -27.98 -6.58 5.90
CA ASN A 626 -28.59 -6.23 4.61
C ASN A 626 -27.61 -6.44 3.43
N TYR A 627 -26.42 -6.98 3.70
CA TYR A 627 -25.24 -7.03 2.83
C TYR A 627 -24.76 -5.66 2.33
N ASP A 628 -24.98 -4.58 3.07
CA ASP A 628 -24.37 -3.28 2.79
C ASP A 628 -22.94 -3.24 3.33
N LEU A 629 -22.02 -2.61 2.59
CA LEU A 629 -20.59 -2.57 2.93
C LEU A 629 -20.35 -1.64 4.12
N GLU A 630 -20.01 -2.20 5.28
CA GLU A 630 -19.66 -1.43 6.47
C GLU A 630 -18.23 -0.87 6.38
N ARG A 631 -17.28 -1.74 6.01
CA ARG A 631 -15.84 -1.46 5.97
C ARG A 631 -15.09 -2.53 5.18
N VAL A 632 -13.80 -2.31 4.96
CA VAL A 632 -12.88 -3.25 4.30
C VAL A 632 -11.66 -3.45 5.19
N GLU A 633 -11.14 -4.67 5.24
CA GLU A 633 -9.92 -5.02 5.96
C GLU A 633 -8.78 -5.29 4.98
N ARG A 634 -7.66 -4.56 5.12
CA ARG A 634 -6.39 -4.92 4.49
C ARG A 634 -5.82 -6.14 5.22
N ARG A 635 -5.99 -7.33 4.65
CA ARG A 635 -5.47 -8.60 5.18
C ARG A 635 -4.22 -9.02 4.41
N VAL A 636 -3.21 -9.50 5.14
CA VAL A 636 -2.05 -10.20 4.55
C VAL A 636 -2.45 -11.66 4.32
N LEU A 637 -2.19 -12.20 3.13
CA LEU A 637 -2.36 -13.63 2.83
C LEU A 637 -1.04 -14.36 3.14
N GLU A 638 -0.82 -14.65 4.43
CA GLU A 638 0.46 -15.17 4.95
C GLU A 638 0.93 -16.46 4.23
N SER A 639 -0.01 -17.30 3.80
CA SER A 639 0.29 -18.54 3.06
C SER A 639 1.00 -18.31 1.72
N GLY A 640 0.85 -17.12 1.13
CA GLY A 640 1.39 -16.76 -0.16
C GLY A 640 2.72 -16.01 -0.15
N ILE A 641 3.25 -15.64 1.02
CA ILE A 641 4.48 -14.83 1.12
C ILE A 641 5.67 -15.57 0.49
N GLN A 642 6.32 -14.95 -0.50
CA GLN A 642 7.52 -15.44 -1.15
C GLN A 642 8.71 -14.52 -0.87
N THR A 643 9.92 -15.08 -0.79
CA THR A 643 11.15 -14.30 -0.53
C THR A 643 12.27 -14.72 -1.45
N VAL A 644 12.88 -13.74 -2.14
CA VAL A 644 14.15 -13.90 -2.86
C VAL A 644 15.27 -13.29 -2.02
N TYR A 645 16.30 -14.08 -1.73
CA TYR A 645 17.53 -13.59 -1.09
C TYR A 645 18.51 -13.12 -2.16
N LEU A 646 19.20 -12.02 -1.92
CA LEU A 646 20.03 -11.30 -2.91
C LEU A 646 21.46 -11.11 -2.38
N ASP A 647 22.45 -11.17 -3.27
CA ASP A 647 23.84 -10.80 -2.96
C ASP A 647 24.10 -9.28 -3.13
N ASP A 648 25.34 -8.85 -2.87
CA ASP A 648 25.79 -7.46 -3.00
C ASP A 648 25.62 -6.86 -4.43
N ASN A 649 25.32 -7.70 -5.43
CA ASN A 649 25.16 -7.34 -6.84
C ASN A 649 23.70 -7.53 -7.32
N GLY A 650 22.77 -7.74 -6.38
CA GLY A 650 21.35 -7.98 -6.67
C GLY A 650 21.09 -9.29 -7.43
N LEU A 651 21.97 -10.29 -7.35
CA LEU A 651 21.74 -11.63 -7.88
C LEU A 651 20.96 -12.50 -6.87
N PRO A 652 19.89 -13.19 -7.29
CA PRO A 652 19.20 -14.19 -6.48
C PRO A 652 20.11 -15.31 -5.95
N LEU A 653 19.83 -15.78 -4.73
CA LEU A 653 20.64 -16.75 -3.99
C LEU A 653 19.85 -18.02 -3.64
N ALA A 654 20.41 -19.17 -4.01
CA ALA A 654 19.87 -20.48 -3.64
C ALA A 654 19.95 -20.72 -2.12
N GLY A 655 18.90 -21.34 -1.58
CA GLY A 655 18.81 -21.80 -0.20
C GLY A 655 17.77 -21.06 0.63
N LYS A 656 17.68 -21.44 1.91
CA LYS A 656 16.81 -20.81 2.92
C LYS A 656 17.59 -20.51 4.21
N PRO A 657 17.23 -19.49 5.01
CA PRO A 657 17.91 -19.17 6.25
C PRO A 657 17.98 -20.37 7.19
N VAL A 658 19.17 -20.67 7.74
CA VAL A 658 19.33 -21.79 8.67
C VAL A 658 18.55 -21.50 9.96
N SER A 659 17.60 -22.37 10.31
CA SER A 659 16.80 -22.22 11.52
C SER A 659 17.65 -22.45 12.77
N THR A 660 17.69 -21.44 13.65
CA THR A 660 18.42 -21.48 14.93
C THR A 660 17.71 -22.31 16.01
N ASN A 661 16.45 -22.70 15.78
CA ASN A 661 15.64 -23.49 16.70
C ASN A 661 16.02 -24.98 16.68
N SER A 662 17.20 -25.26 17.21
CA SER A 662 17.51 -26.59 17.76
C SER A 662 16.81 -26.74 19.12
N GLU A 663 15.50 -26.99 19.11
CA GLU A 663 14.85 -27.53 20.30
C GLU A 663 15.51 -28.87 20.63
N VAL A 664 16.14 -28.95 21.82
CA VAL A 664 16.69 -30.21 22.33
C VAL A 664 15.53 -31.04 22.87
N SER A 665 14.78 -31.65 21.95
CA SER A 665 13.69 -32.58 22.26
C SER A 665 14.24 -33.77 23.04
N ALA A 666 14.12 -33.73 24.36
CA ALA A 666 14.67 -34.72 25.28
C ALA A 666 13.82 -36.01 25.35
N GLU A 667 13.49 -36.55 24.18
CA GLU A 667 12.89 -37.88 24.03
C GLU A 667 13.87 -38.79 23.26
N GLY A 668 14.01 -40.06 23.61
CA GLY A 668 13.16 -40.80 24.54
C GLY A 668 12.96 -42.27 24.14
N GLY A 669 13.39 -42.63 22.92
CA GLY A 669 13.55 -44.01 22.46
C GLY A 669 12.24 -44.74 22.14
N ASP A 670 12.01 -45.00 20.85
CA ASP A 670 11.96 -46.38 20.33
C ASP A 670 11.78 -46.38 18.80
N GLU A 671 12.88 -46.50 18.04
CA GLU A 671 12.80 -47.02 16.67
C GLU A 671 12.77 -48.55 16.71
N VAL A 672 11.58 -49.14 16.60
CA VAL A 672 11.46 -50.57 16.32
C VAL A 672 11.80 -50.82 14.84
N LYS A 673 12.97 -51.40 14.59
CA LYS A 673 13.36 -51.97 13.28
C LYS A 673 13.69 -53.45 13.43
N ASP A 674 12.84 -54.29 12.85
CA ASP A 674 13.07 -55.73 12.73
C ASP A 674 14.24 -56.02 11.77
N ASP A 675 15.30 -56.69 12.26
CA ASP A 675 15.74 -57.98 11.69
C ASP A 675 16.56 -58.79 12.73
N ALA A 676 16.77 -60.08 12.47
CA ALA A 676 17.26 -61.05 13.45
C ALA A 676 18.81 -61.12 13.58
N GLY A 677 19.34 -61.16 14.82
CA GLY A 677 20.79 -61.24 15.09
C GLY A 677 21.16 -61.89 16.43
N GLN A 678 21.52 -63.17 16.39
CA GLN A 678 21.86 -64.04 17.53
C GLN A 678 22.93 -63.56 18.54
N THR A 679 22.57 -63.59 19.83
CA THR A 679 23.32 -64.13 20.99
C THR A 679 24.81 -63.80 21.22
N GLY A 680 25.08 -63.19 22.39
CA GLY A 680 26.30 -63.32 23.20
C GLY A 680 27.03 -61.98 23.45
N ALA A 681 27.85 -61.79 24.48
CA ALA A 681 28.09 -62.44 25.78
C ALA A 681 29.40 -61.81 26.36
N ASP A 682 29.41 -61.57 27.67
CA ASP A 682 30.61 -61.46 28.55
C ASP A 682 31.59 -60.25 28.48
N ASP A 683 32.27 -60.07 29.64
CA ASP A 683 33.35 -59.15 30.07
C ASP A 683 33.18 -57.61 29.96
N VAL A 684 33.43 -56.75 30.98
CA VAL A 684 34.30 -56.69 32.20
C VAL A 684 35.65 -55.95 31.98
N GLY A 685 35.94 -54.99 32.88
CA GLY A 685 37.20 -54.20 32.93
C GLY A 685 36.93 -52.68 32.96
N GLN A 686 36.83 -51.91 34.06
CA GLN A 686 37.41 -51.90 35.42
C GLN A 686 38.63 -50.96 35.58
N THR A 687 38.62 -50.13 36.66
CA THR A 687 39.68 -49.18 37.15
C THR A 687 39.88 -47.89 36.32
N GLY A 688 40.24 -46.72 36.89
CA GLY A 688 40.43 -46.25 38.29
C GLY A 688 40.28 -44.70 38.35
N ALA A 689 39.92 -44.05 39.47
CA ALA A 689 40.76 -43.64 40.62
C ALA A 689 41.84 -42.57 40.26
N GLU A 690 42.11 -41.48 41.01
CA GLU A 690 41.60 -40.96 42.31
C GLU A 690 42.03 -39.47 42.55
N GLY A 691 41.48 -38.77 43.55
CA GLY A 691 41.91 -37.42 44.05
C GLY A 691 41.12 -36.22 43.48
N ALA A 692 40.56 -35.24 44.22
CA ALA A 692 40.76 -34.67 45.57
C ALA A 692 42.02 -33.78 45.71
N GLU A 693 42.04 -32.62 46.41
CA GLU A 693 41.09 -32.01 47.38
C GLU A 693 41.36 -30.49 47.63
N THR A 694 40.38 -29.72 48.15
CA THR A 694 40.50 -28.36 48.80
C THR A 694 41.02 -27.13 48.00
N GLY A 695 40.67 -25.85 48.31
CA GLY A 695 39.64 -25.33 49.24
C GLY A 695 39.68 -23.79 49.51
N THR A 696 38.49 -23.15 49.55
CA THR A 696 38.04 -21.98 50.35
C THR A 696 38.81 -20.64 50.49
N GLU A 697 38.17 -19.57 49.96
CA GLU A 697 37.72 -18.31 50.63
C GLU A 697 38.64 -17.10 51.02
N THR A 698 37.95 -15.93 51.08
CA THR A 698 38.20 -14.64 51.79
C THR A 698 39.12 -13.55 51.23
N GLY A 699 38.65 -12.29 51.38
CA GLY A 699 39.49 -11.15 51.81
C GLY A 699 39.62 -9.95 50.86
N ALA A 700 39.29 -8.74 51.34
CA ALA A 700 39.56 -7.45 50.68
C ALA A 700 40.12 -6.43 51.69
N GLU A 701 40.91 -5.43 51.22
CA GLU A 701 41.10 -4.04 51.72
C GLU A 701 42.47 -3.42 51.33
N GLY A 702 42.57 -2.08 51.30
CA GLY A 702 43.82 -1.27 51.29
C GLY A 702 44.13 -0.50 49.98
N THR A 703 43.90 0.81 49.81
CA THR A 703 44.56 2.04 50.38
C THR A 703 45.96 2.38 49.76
N GLU A 704 46.43 3.62 49.55
CA GLU A 704 45.97 4.98 49.93
C GLU A 704 46.69 6.15 49.17
N THR A 705 46.21 7.41 49.35
CA THR A 705 46.87 8.75 49.12
C THR A 705 47.21 9.26 47.70
N GLY A 706 47.16 10.58 47.38
CA GLY A 706 46.52 11.73 48.09
C GLY A 706 47.05 13.16 47.74
N ALA A 707 46.13 14.16 47.76
CA ALA A 707 46.31 15.62 48.06
C ALA A 707 47.13 16.55 47.09
N GLU A 708 46.97 17.90 47.00
CA GLU A 708 46.01 18.89 47.58
C GLU A 708 46.07 20.32 46.92
N THR A 709 45.36 21.31 47.53
CA THR A 709 45.34 22.80 47.34
C THR A 709 44.44 23.38 46.22
N GLY A 710 43.60 24.43 46.41
CA GLY A 710 43.14 25.23 47.58
C GLY A 710 41.94 26.15 47.16
N ALA A 711 40.93 26.50 47.98
CA ALA A 711 40.90 27.47 49.10
C ALA A 711 41.21 28.93 48.65
N GLU A 712 40.55 30.06 48.99
CA GLU A 712 39.44 30.57 49.87
C GLU A 712 39.07 32.01 49.32
N ASP A 713 38.10 32.85 49.73
CA ASP A 713 36.70 32.87 50.22
C ASP A 713 36.28 34.41 50.23
N VAL A 714 35.20 35.09 50.68
CA VAL A 714 33.99 34.92 51.54
C VAL A 714 32.95 36.00 51.13
N GLY A 715 31.63 35.85 51.40
CA GLY A 715 30.77 37.02 51.79
C GLY A 715 29.32 37.13 51.25
N GLN A 716 28.33 37.06 52.15
CA GLN A 716 26.89 37.12 51.86
C GLN A 716 26.20 38.37 52.48
N THR A 717 25.37 39.10 51.72
CA THR A 717 24.23 39.93 52.19
C THR A 717 23.18 40.02 51.05
N GLY A 718 21.92 40.36 51.33
CA GLY A 718 20.86 40.35 50.30
C GLY A 718 19.65 41.24 50.60
N ALA A 719 18.49 40.84 50.05
CA ALA A 719 17.15 41.48 50.03
C ALA A 719 16.79 42.30 48.76
N GLU A 720 15.87 41.69 48.00
CA GLU A 720 14.79 42.28 47.17
C GLU A 720 15.11 43.20 45.97
N GLY A 721 14.38 42.97 44.86
CA GLY A 721 14.44 43.76 43.62
C GLY A 721 14.21 42.91 42.36
N ALA A 722 12.99 42.39 42.18
CA ALA A 722 12.66 41.54 41.03
C ALA A 722 12.29 42.38 39.80
N ASP A 723 13.10 42.27 38.75
CA ASP A 723 12.70 42.53 37.36
C ASP A 723 13.69 41.82 36.41
N LYS A 724 13.22 40.86 35.62
CA LYS A 724 14.01 40.16 34.58
C LYS A 724 13.45 40.51 33.19
N PRO A 725 14.15 41.29 32.35
CA PRO A 725 13.94 41.21 30.91
C PRO A 725 14.47 39.86 30.39
N ALA A 726 13.85 39.33 29.33
CA ALA A 726 14.22 38.05 28.74
C ALA A 726 15.62 38.06 28.12
N VAL A 727 16.24 36.88 28.02
CA VAL A 727 17.48 36.63 27.27
C VAL A 727 17.28 35.36 26.44
N GLU A 728 17.23 35.51 25.12
CA GLU A 728 17.33 34.37 24.20
C GLU A 728 18.74 33.76 24.28
N LYS A 729 18.82 32.43 24.23
CA LYS A 729 19.87 31.67 23.53
C LYS A 729 19.42 30.20 23.34
N PRO A 730 20.03 29.46 22.40
CA PRO A 730 19.23 28.86 21.33
C PRO A 730 18.76 27.45 21.66
N ALA A 731 17.63 27.06 21.06
CA ALA A 731 17.34 25.67 20.83
C ALA A 731 18.47 25.06 19.98
N GLY A 732 19.17 24.06 20.54
CA GLY A 732 20.15 23.29 19.80
C GLY A 732 19.45 22.44 18.73
N VAL A 733 20.01 22.40 17.52
CA VAL A 733 19.62 21.41 16.52
C VAL A 733 20.26 20.08 16.94
N TRP A 734 19.53 19.30 17.73
CA TRP A 734 19.88 17.93 18.05
C TRP A 734 19.49 17.06 16.86
N ALA A 735 20.49 16.59 16.11
CA ALA A 735 20.26 15.64 15.03
C ALA A 735 20.02 14.25 15.64
N VAL A 736 18.81 13.72 15.41
CA VAL A 736 18.45 12.35 15.75
C VAL A 736 18.91 11.43 14.61
N GLU A 737 19.52 10.29 14.91
CA GLU A 737 19.71 9.20 13.94
C GLU A 737 18.36 8.49 13.75
N ASN A 738 17.65 8.75 12.64
CA ASN A 738 16.17 8.74 12.65
C ASN A 738 15.48 7.78 11.66
N ASP A 739 16.21 6.77 11.17
CA ASP A 739 15.71 5.88 10.10
C ASP A 739 15.18 4.53 10.62
N ALA A 740 15.28 4.27 11.92
CA ALA A 740 14.70 3.08 12.55
C ALA A 740 13.16 3.17 12.59
N ARG A 741 12.49 2.07 12.21
CA ARG A 741 11.04 1.85 12.34
C ARG A 741 10.71 1.05 13.61
N GLY A 742 9.53 1.32 14.18
CA GLY A 742 9.07 0.78 15.45
C GLY A 742 8.64 1.89 16.42
N VAL A 743 8.41 1.55 17.68
CA VAL A 743 8.33 2.52 18.78
C VAL A 743 9.74 2.75 19.31
N LEU A 744 10.19 4.01 19.32
CA LEU A 744 11.54 4.43 19.70
C LEU A 744 11.51 5.11 21.08
N TYR A 745 11.92 4.42 22.14
CA TYR A 745 11.88 4.87 23.53
C TYR A 745 13.16 5.57 23.94
N VAL A 746 13.07 6.58 24.82
CA VAL A 746 14.22 7.21 25.46
C VAL A 746 13.98 7.25 26.97
N ASN A 747 14.96 6.83 27.75
CA ASN A 747 14.89 6.81 29.21
C ASN A 747 15.32 8.16 29.83
N ALA A 748 15.39 9.24 29.02
CA ALA A 748 15.83 10.56 29.44
C ALA A 748 15.37 11.66 28.49
N TRP A 749 14.82 12.75 29.03
CA TRP A 749 14.48 13.93 28.24
C TRP A 749 15.70 14.62 27.63
N GLY A 750 15.56 15.05 26.38
CA GLY A 750 16.61 15.76 25.63
C GLY A 750 17.70 14.88 25.02
N GLN A 751 17.65 13.56 25.22
CA GLN A 751 18.51 12.62 24.51
C GLN A 751 18.02 12.40 23.07
N GLY A 752 18.94 12.52 22.11
CA GLY A 752 18.66 12.47 20.66
C GLY A 752 18.77 11.09 20.02
N LYS A 753 18.64 10.00 20.80
CA LYS A 753 18.71 8.62 20.30
C LYS A 753 17.91 7.69 21.20
N ALA A 754 17.20 6.74 20.61
CA ALA A 754 16.44 5.75 21.35
C ALA A 754 17.35 4.79 22.13
N ASP A 755 17.00 4.52 23.39
CA ASP A 755 17.61 3.46 24.20
C ASP A 755 17.05 2.08 23.84
N ARG A 756 15.81 2.05 23.33
CA ARG A 756 15.09 0.85 22.91
C ARG A 756 14.29 1.12 21.63
N THR A 757 14.19 0.12 20.76
CA THR A 757 13.25 0.14 19.63
C THR A 757 12.42 -1.15 19.66
N VAL A 758 11.10 -1.03 19.68
CA VAL A 758 10.16 -2.15 19.79
C VAL A 758 9.24 -2.20 18.59
N ASN A 759 9.04 -3.40 18.06
CA ASN A 759 7.97 -3.68 17.11
C ASN A 759 7.00 -4.64 17.80
N TYR A 760 5.89 -4.10 18.30
CA TYR A 760 4.81 -4.84 18.94
C TYR A 760 3.47 -4.46 18.28
N GLY A 761 2.65 -5.47 17.99
CA GLY A 761 1.49 -5.35 17.11
C GLY A 761 1.84 -4.94 15.68
N ASN A 762 0.79 -4.57 14.93
CA ASN A 762 0.83 -4.25 13.51
C ASN A 762 0.90 -2.71 13.31
N PRO A 763 1.38 -2.21 12.15
CA PRO A 763 1.50 -0.77 11.87
C PRO A 763 0.19 0.05 11.98
N ASN A 764 -0.96 -0.60 11.78
CA ASN A 764 -2.28 0.04 11.90
C ASN A 764 -2.95 -0.18 13.28
N ASP A 765 -2.27 -0.82 14.24
CA ASP A 765 -2.80 -0.96 15.58
C ASP A 765 -2.55 0.31 16.40
N GLU A 766 -3.61 0.87 17.01
CA GLU A 766 -3.48 1.88 18.05
C GLU A 766 -2.69 1.27 19.22
N ILE A 767 -1.53 1.85 19.55
CA ILE A 767 -0.67 1.38 20.64
C ILE A 767 -0.78 2.30 21.86
N ILE A 768 -1.00 1.67 23.01
CA ILE A 768 -1.13 2.31 24.32
C ILE A 768 -0.16 1.66 25.30
N PHE A 769 0.14 2.36 26.39
CA PHE A 769 1.15 2.00 27.38
C PHE A 769 0.56 2.10 28.77
N GLY A 770 1.12 1.33 29.71
CA GLY A 770 0.69 1.25 31.10
C GLY A 770 1.44 0.16 31.87
N ASP A 771 1.48 0.27 33.19
CA ASP A 771 1.97 -0.74 34.13
C ASP A 771 0.88 -1.80 34.39
N TRP A 772 0.74 -2.74 33.44
CA TRP A 772 -0.30 -3.76 33.46
C TRP A 772 -0.20 -4.76 34.63
N ASP A 773 0.97 -4.91 35.27
CA ASP A 773 1.16 -5.86 36.38
C ASP A 773 1.78 -5.35 37.68
N GLY A 774 1.98 -4.04 37.81
CA GLY A 774 2.33 -3.36 39.05
C GLY A 774 3.79 -3.51 39.43
N ASP A 775 4.70 -3.50 38.45
CA ASP A 775 6.15 -3.53 38.67
C ASP A 775 6.84 -2.17 38.47
N GLY A 776 6.10 -1.17 37.99
CA GLY A 776 6.54 0.19 37.73
C GLY A 776 7.02 0.46 36.29
N ILE A 777 6.82 -0.46 35.34
CA ILE A 777 7.35 -0.34 33.99
C ILE A 777 6.24 -0.37 32.92
N ASP A 778 6.12 0.72 32.16
CA ASP A 778 5.15 0.86 31.09
C ASP A 778 5.45 -0.03 29.90
N THR A 779 4.53 -0.95 29.62
CA THR A 779 4.70 -1.97 28.59
C THR A 779 3.61 -1.90 27.51
N PRO A 780 3.84 -2.37 26.28
CA PRO A 780 2.93 -2.09 25.17
C PRO A 780 1.65 -2.95 25.20
N MET A 781 0.52 -2.30 24.89
CA MET A 781 -0.74 -2.95 24.51
C MET A 781 -1.22 -2.37 23.19
N VAL A 782 -1.76 -3.22 22.31
CA VAL A 782 -2.29 -2.82 21.00
C VAL A 782 -3.79 -3.07 20.90
N ARG A 783 -4.48 -2.16 20.22
CA ARG A 783 -5.94 -2.15 20.08
C ARG A 783 -6.35 -2.29 18.62
N ARG A 784 -7.30 -3.21 18.39
CA ARG A 784 -7.93 -3.52 17.10
C ARG A 784 -9.44 -3.37 17.24
N GLY A 785 -9.92 -2.15 17.03
CA GLY A 785 -11.33 -1.80 17.26
C GLY A 785 -11.68 -1.88 18.75
N ASN A 786 -12.31 -2.96 19.19
CA ASN A 786 -12.60 -3.19 20.62
C ASN A 786 -11.85 -4.38 21.24
N LEU A 787 -10.98 -5.05 20.47
CA LEU A 787 -10.03 -6.05 20.97
C LEU A 787 -8.75 -5.36 21.43
N PHE A 788 -8.27 -5.71 22.61
CA PHE A 788 -7.01 -5.30 23.21
C PHE A 788 -6.10 -6.52 23.37
N LEU A 789 -4.83 -6.39 23.00
CA LEU A 789 -3.82 -7.43 23.11
C LEU A 789 -2.58 -6.83 23.77
N GLY A 790 -2.19 -7.33 24.95
CA GLY A 790 -1.14 -6.74 25.80
C GLY A 790 -0.03 -7.71 26.18
N THR A 791 1.08 -7.16 26.67
CA THR A 791 2.26 -7.91 27.10
C THR A 791 3.02 -7.17 28.19
N ASN A 792 3.49 -7.88 29.20
CA ASN A 792 4.36 -7.31 30.25
C ASN A 792 5.81 -7.43 29.77
N GLY A 793 6.13 -6.76 28.66
CA GLY A 793 7.47 -6.81 28.07
C GLY A 793 7.58 -6.30 26.65
N PHE A 794 8.78 -5.80 26.32
CA PHE A 794 9.06 -4.99 25.13
C PHE A 794 9.30 -5.78 23.83
N SER A 795 8.76 -6.99 23.67
CA SER A 795 8.76 -7.75 22.40
C SER A 795 7.91 -9.01 22.49
N GLY A 796 7.57 -9.59 21.33
CA GLY A 796 6.93 -10.90 21.22
C GLY A 796 5.44 -10.82 20.88
N VAL A 797 4.73 -11.93 21.13
CA VAL A 797 3.27 -12.02 21.00
C VAL A 797 2.57 -11.49 22.25
N ALA A 798 1.27 -11.23 22.17
CA ALA A 798 0.47 -10.87 23.34
C ALA A 798 0.47 -12.00 24.39
N GLN A 799 0.60 -11.60 25.66
CA GLN A 799 0.54 -12.48 26.82
C GLN A 799 -0.89 -12.59 27.36
N PHE A 800 -1.73 -11.57 27.10
CA PHE A 800 -3.14 -11.53 27.45
C PHE A 800 -3.94 -10.73 26.40
N GLU A 801 -5.22 -11.05 26.27
CA GLU A 801 -6.15 -10.37 25.36
C GLU A 801 -7.53 -10.22 26.00
N PHE A 802 -8.26 -9.16 25.64
CA PHE A 802 -9.64 -8.93 26.09
C PHE A 802 -10.40 -8.00 25.14
N ALA A 803 -11.74 -8.06 25.17
CA ALA A 803 -12.60 -7.21 24.36
C ALA A 803 -13.41 -6.26 25.25
N TYR A 804 -13.31 -4.95 25.00
CA TYR A 804 -13.96 -3.91 25.82
C TYR A 804 -14.36 -2.68 25.00
N GLY A 805 -15.50 -2.07 25.34
CA GLY A 805 -16.04 -0.92 24.61
C GLY A 805 -16.48 -1.21 23.16
N ASN A 806 -16.62 -0.14 22.39
CA ASN A 806 -16.91 -0.15 20.96
C ASN A 806 -15.64 0.24 20.16
N ALA A 807 -15.61 -0.13 18.88
CA ALA A 807 -14.46 0.14 18.00
C ALA A 807 -14.19 1.62 17.68
N GLY A 808 -15.12 2.53 18.01
CA GLY A 808 -15.00 3.98 17.80
C GLY A 808 -15.10 4.80 19.09
N ASP A 809 -14.91 4.18 20.26
CA ASP A 809 -14.69 4.92 21.51
C ASP A 809 -13.22 5.40 21.59
N GLU A 810 -12.94 6.52 22.25
CA GLU A 810 -11.56 6.89 22.61
C GLU A 810 -11.11 6.02 23.82
N VAL A 811 -9.81 5.82 24.01
CA VAL A 811 -9.25 5.05 25.13
C VAL A 811 -8.39 5.91 26.03
N LEU A 812 -8.49 5.65 27.34
CA LEU A 812 -7.60 6.16 28.37
C LEU A 812 -7.02 4.97 29.16
N VAL A 813 -5.81 5.14 29.65
CA VAL A 813 -5.13 4.23 30.60
C VAL A 813 -5.02 4.95 31.95
N GLY A 814 -4.81 4.20 33.03
CA GLY A 814 -4.66 4.72 34.39
C GLY A 814 -4.99 3.68 35.45
N ASP A 815 -4.46 3.87 36.67
CA ASP A 815 -4.96 3.19 37.86
C ASP A 815 -6.13 3.95 38.48
N TRP A 816 -7.31 3.73 37.92
CA TRP A 816 -8.58 4.28 38.40
C TRP A 816 -8.98 3.85 39.83
N ASN A 817 -8.25 2.91 40.44
CA ASN A 817 -8.65 2.25 41.68
C ASN A 817 -7.62 2.37 42.83
N GLY A 818 -6.34 2.59 42.50
CA GLY A 818 -5.17 2.65 43.39
C GLY A 818 -4.84 1.32 44.05
N ASP A 819 -4.66 0.28 43.24
CA ASP A 819 -3.98 -0.96 43.64
C ASP A 819 -2.57 -1.13 43.03
N GLY A 820 -2.10 -0.10 42.30
CA GLY A 820 -0.80 -0.02 41.64
C GLY A 820 -0.78 -0.74 40.30
N LYS A 821 -1.84 -0.59 39.48
CA LYS A 821 -1.99 -1.27 38.19
C LYS A 821 -2.78 -0.47 37.17
N ASP A 822 -2.25 -0.36 35.96
CA ASP A 822 -2.96 0.27 34.87
C ASP A 822 -4.05 -0.59 34.27
N THR A 823 -5.18 0.05 34.00
CA THR A 823 -6.33 -0.57 33.35
C THR A 823 -7.05 0.42 32.44
N VAL A 824 -7.87 -0.07 31.50
CA VAL A 824 -8.45 0.78 30.46
C VAL A 824 -9.81 1.40 30.85
N ALA A 825 -10.02 2.63 30.40
CA ALA A 825 -11.34 3.24 30.29
C ALA A 825 -11.63 3.59 28.83
N VAL A 826 -12.91 3.51 28.43
CA VAL A 826 -13.35 3.95 27.09
C VAL A 826 -14.28 5.16 27.18
N VAL A 827 -14.11 6.12 26.29
CA VAL A 827 -14.86 7.39 26.26
C VAL A 827 -15.82 7.41 25.08
N ARG A 828 -17.09 7.74 25.37
CA ARG A 828 -18.16 7.83 24.37
C ARG A 828 -18.94 9.13 24.56
N GLY A 829 -18.62 10.14 23.77
CA GLY A 829 -19.14 11.50 23.99
C GLY A 829 -18.58 12.07 25.29
N ASN A 830 -19.41 12.25 26.31
CA ASN A 830 -18.98 12.67 27.65
C ASN A 830 -19.16 11.58 28.73
N GLN A 831 -19.33 10.32 28.31
CA GLN A 831 -19.40 9.18 29.22
C GLN A 831 -18.08 8.41 29.23
N VAL A 832 -17.49 8.24 30.40
CA VAL A 832 -16.26 7.45 30.61
C VAL A 832 -16.62 6.14 31.30
N PHE A 833 -16.34 5.02 30.64
CA PHE A 833 -16.63 3.67 31.09
C PHE A 833 -15.32 3.05 31.58
N VAL A 834 -15.18 2.92 32.89
CA VAL A 834 -13.95 2.47 33.56
C VAL A 834 -14.01 0.95 33.79
N ARG A 835 -12.91 0.24 33.51
CA ARG A 835 -12.77 -1.20 33.74
C ARG A 835 -11.54 -1.48 34.61
N ASN A 836 -11.73 -1.83 35.88
CA ASN A 836 -10.64 -2.09 36.84
C ASN A 836 -10.05 -3.50 36.67
N SER A 837 -9.94 -4.02 35.45
CA SER A 837 -9.24 -5.26 35.12
C SER A 837 -9.09 -5.44 33.61
N LEU A 838 -7.99 -6.04 33.18
CA LEU A 838 -7.69 -6.35 31.78
C LEU A 838 -8.47 -7.61 31.31
N THR A 839 -9.80 -7.58 31.43
CA THR A 839 -10.70 -8.70 31.12
C THR A 839 -12.03 -8.24 30.51
N SER A 840 -12.51 -8.99 29.52
CA SER A 840 -13.75 -8.69 28.77
C SER A 840 -14.96 -8.63 29.71
N GLY A 841 -15.80 -7.60 29.55
CA GLY A 841 -16.97 -7.42 30.41
C GLY A 841 -17.67 -6.08 30.26
N VAL A 842 -18.54 -5.78 31.23
CA VAL A 842 -19.13 -4.44 31.42
C VAL A 842 -18.19 -3.58 32.25
N ALA A 843 -18.37 -2.25 32.18
CA ALA A 843 -17.67 -1.30 33.04
C ALA A 843 -17.96 -1.55 34.52
N ASP A 844 -16.94 -1.39 35.36
CA ASP A 844 -17.07 -1.44 36.83
C ASP A 844 -17.64 -0.12 37.37
N ALA A 845 -17.36 1.00 36.68
CA ALA A 845 -17.95 2.31 36.93
C ALA A 845 -18.19 3.08 35.62
N VAL A 846 -19.16 4.00 35.63
CA VAL A 846 -19.43 4.91 34.51
C VAL A 846 -19.61 6.32 35.04
N TYR A 847 -18.85 7.26 34.50
CA TYR A 847 -18.82 8.66 34.91
C TYR A 847 -19.27 9.59 33.78
N GLY A 848 -19.90 10.71 34.13
CA GLY A 848 -20.05 11.85 33.22
C GLY A 848 -18.85 12.78 33.41
N TYR A 849 -18.14 13.11 32.33
CA TYR A 849 -16.98 14.00 32.40
C TYR A 849 -16.81 14.85 31.14
N GLY A 850 -16.55 16.15 31.31
CA GLY A 850 -16.43 17.10 30.21
C GLY A 850 -17.74 17.34 29.42
N ASN A 851 -17.61 18.06 28.31
CA ASN A 851 -18.60 18.10 27.22
C ASN A 851 -18.29 17.01 26.19
N PRO A 852 -19.25 16.56 25.36
CA PRO A 852 -19.04 15.56 24.29
C PRO A 852 -18.12 15.98 23.11
N SER A 853 -17.31 17.02 23.29
CA SER A 853 -16.36 17.56 22.30
C SER A 853 -15.10 18.13 22.97
N ASP A 854 -14.84 17.75 24.22
CA ASP A 854 -13.60 18.05 24.93
C ASP A 854 -12.73 16.79 24.87
N THR A 855 -11.45 16.90 24.55
CA THR A 855 -10.51 15.76 24.64
C THR A 855 -10.26 15.44 26.11
N LEU A 856 -10.27 14.17 26.49
CA LEU A 856 -9.95 13.75 27.86
C LEU A 856 -8.52 13.21 27.95
N ILE A 857 -7.90 13.40 29.11
CA ILE A 857 -6.62 12.77 29.52
C ILE A 857 -6.74 12.28 30.97
N ALA A 858 -6.00 11.20 31.29
CA ALA A 858 -5.84 10.66 32.64
C ALA A 858 -4.67 11.34 33.38
N GLY A 859 -4.46 10.97 34.64
CA GLY A 859 -3.36 11.40 35.49
C GLY A 859 -3.69 11.48 37.00
N ASP A 860 -2.69 11.25 37.85
CA ASP A 860 -2.69 11.60 39.27
C ASP A 860 -2.27 13.07 39.48
N TRP A 861 -3.25 13.95 39.31
CA TRP A 861 -3.12 15.39 39.53
C TRP A 861 -2.88 15.81 40.99
N ASN A 862 -2.75 14.88 41.96
CA ASN A 862 -2.68 15.23 43.38
C ASN A 862 -1.62 14.48 44.20
N GLY A 863 -1.19 13.28 43.76
CA GLY A 863 -0.24 12.42 44.44
C GLY A 863 -0.89 11.56 45.53
N ASP A 864 -2.03 10.91 45.24
CA ASP A 864 -2.64 9.89 46.10
C ASP A 864 -2.60 8.44 45.55
N GLY A 865 -1.99 8.26 44.38
CA GLY A 865 -1.81 6.98 43.68
C GLY A 865 -3.08 6.55 42.95
N LYS A 866 -3.73 7.48 42.24
CA LYS A 866 -4.99 7.24 41.52
C LYS A 866 -5.18 8.13 40.29
N ASP A 867 -5.50 7.50 39.18
CA ASP A 867 -5.85 8.19 37.95
C ASP A 867 -7.23 8.82 37.98
N THR A 868 -7.24 10.08 37.55
CA THR A 868 -8.41 10.92 37.48
C THR A 868 -8.30 11.85 36.27
N LEU A 869 -9.36 12.60 35.93
CA LEU A 869 -9.48 13.15 34.58
C LEU A 869 -9.21 14.65 34.48
N ALA A 870 -8.59 15.06 33.37
CA ALA A 870 -8.66 16.42 32.87
C ALA A 870 -9.38 16.45 31.52
N ALA A 871 -10.27 17.44 31.35
CA ALA A 871 -10.93 17.71 30.07
C ALA A 871 -10.29 18.93 29.40
N VAL A 872 -10.01 18.85 28.11
CA VAL A 872 -9.31 19.90 27.35
C VAL A 872 -10.24 20.50 26.30
N ARG A 873 -10.41 21.81 26.34
CA ARG A 873 -11.26 22.57 25.42
C ARG A 873 -10.48 23.69 24.75
N GLY A 874 -10.08 23.46 23.49
CA GLY A 874 -9.19 24.38 22.76
C GLY A 874 -7.78 24.33 23.32
N ASN A 875 -7.47 25.20 24.28
CA ASN A 875 -6.22 25.18 25.06
C ASN A 875 -6.45 25.39 26.57
N VAL A 876 -7.68 25.14 27.06
CA VAL A 876 -8.05 25.25 28.48
C VAL A 876 -8.24 23.87 29.07
N PHE A 877 -7.48 23.57 30.11
CA PHE A 877 -7.53 22.34 30.89
C PHE A 877 -8.50 22.52 32.07
N TYR A 878 -9.37 21.54 32.25
CA TYR A 878 -10.34 21.42 33.34
C TYR A 878 -9.99 20.19 34.16
N VAL A 879 -9.15 20.37 35.18
CA VAL A 879 -8.56 19.26 35.95
C VAL A 879 -9.40 18.97 37.19
N GLN A 880 -9.64 17.68 37.46
CA GLN A 880 -10.24 17.24 38.70
C GLN A 880 -9.61 15.94 39.20
N SER A 881 -9.01 16.03 40.39
CA SER A 881 -8.44 14.92 41.17
C SER A 881 -9.51 13.95 41.73
N LYS A 882 -10.59 13.71 40.97
CA LYS A 882 -11.73 12.83 41.30
C LYS A 882 -12.56 12.48 40.08
N LEU A 883 -12.95 11.20 39.98
CA LEU A 883 -14.01 10.70 39.11
C LEU A 883 -15.41 11.02 39.70
N GLU A 884 -15.85 12.28 39.61
CA GLU A 884 -17.17 12.75 40.02
C GLU A 884 -17.78 13.70 38.96
N ASP A 885 -19.05 13.49 38.56
CA ASP A 885 -19.81 14.39 37.66
C ASP A 885 -20.13 15.72 38.37
N THR A 886 -19.12 16.59 38.41
CA THR A 886 -19.11 17.90 39.08
C THR A 886 -18.20 18.87 38.31
N LYS A 887 -18.29 20.18 38.60
CA LYS A 887 -17.41 21.15 37.92
C LYS A 887 -15.99 21.03 38.48
N ALA A 888 -15.05 20.72 37.60
CA ALA A 888 -13.61 20.79 37.83
C ALA A 888 -13.20 21.99 38.70
N PRO A 889 -12.50 21.77 39.83
CA PRO A 889 -12.07 22.82 40.76
C PRO A 889 -10.91 23.67 40.22
N LEU A 890 -10.14 23.13 39.27
CA LEU A 890 -8.99 23.78 38.64
C LEU A 890 -9.25 23.98 37.14
N GLU A 891 -9.00 25.21 36.66
CA GLU A 891 -9.20 25.63 35.27
C GLU A 891 -8.04 26.57 34.89
N PHE A 892 -7.23 26.20 33.90
CA PHE A 892 -6.12 27.01 33.40
C PHE A 892 -5.89 26.82 31.89
N ALA A 893 -5.32 27.82 31.23
CA ALA A 893 -4.95 27.74 29.83
C ALA A 893 -3.46 27.42 29.66
N TYR A 894 -3.12 26.45 28.80
CA TYR A 894 -1.74 26.06 28.48
C TYR A 894 -1.65 25.57 27.03
N GLY A 895 -0.51 25.80 26.37
CA GLY A 895 -0.37 25.56 24.93
C GLY A 895 -1.26 26.43 24.04
N THR A 896 -1.44 26.00 22.79
CA THR A 896 -2.31 26.61 21.77
C THR A 896 -3.33 25.61 21.24
N ALA A 897 -4.49 26.09 20.79
CA ALA A 897 -5.53 25.23 20.26
C ALA A 897 -5.06 24.52 18.99
N GLY A 898 -5.10 23.18 18.99
CA GLY A 898 -4.54 22.34 17.93
C GLY A 898 -3.19 21.71 18.25
N ASP A 899 -2.56 22.04 19.39
CA ASP A 899 -1.50 21.19 19.95
C ASP A 899 -2.11 19.88 20.46
N ARG A 900 -1.34 18.78 20.42
CA ARG A 900 -1.75 17.51 21.04
C ARG A 900 -1.38 17.49 22.52
N VAL A 901 -2.25 16.97 23.38
CA VAL A 901 -2.05 16.97 24.84
C VAL A 901 -1.50 15.63 25.35
N ILE A 902 -0.73 15.69 26.44
CA ILE A 902 -0.18 14.55 27.19
C ILE A 902 -0.17 14.88 28.70
N ALA A 903 -0.09 13.85 29.54
CA ALA A 903 0.08 13.93 31.00
C ALA A 903 1.27 13.05 31.43
N GLY A 904 1.76 13.21 32.66
CA GLY A 904 2.85 12.42 33.22
C GLY A 904 3.70 13.19 34.24
N ASP A 905 4.46 12.46 35.06
CA ASP A 905 5.40 13.01 36.04
C ASP A 905 6.76 13.28 35.39
N TRP A 906 6.90 14.50 34.88
CA TRP A 906 8.13 14.99 34.25
C TRP A 906 9.32 15.15 35.23
N ASN A 907 9.16 14.91 36.53
CA ASN A 907 10.19 15.20 37.54
C ASN A 907 10.28 14.25 38.74
N GLY A 908 9.56 13.13 38.77
CA GLY A 908 9.59 12.13 39.83
C GLY A 908 9.23 12.65 41.23
N ASP A 909 8.17 13.47 41.37
CA ASP A 909 7.60 13.82 42.69
C ASP A 909 6.31 13.08 43.08
N GLY A 910 5.87 12.16 42.23
CA GLY A 910 4.66 11.35 42.34
C GLY A 910 3.40 12.09 41.91
N LYS A 911 3.47 12.95 40.87
CA LYS A 911 2.33 13.74 40.36
C LYS A 911 2.45 14.11 38.90
N ASP A 912 1.31 14.11 38.23
CA ASP A 912 1.27 14.45 36.81
C ASP A 912 1.20 15.95 36.54
N GLY A 913 2.14 16.40 35.72
CA GLY A 913 2.05 17.64 35.00
C GLY A 913 1.22 17.50 33.72
N VAL A 914 1.21 18.56 32.92
CA VAL A 914 0.64 18.53 31.56
C VAL A 914 1.69 18.90 30.53
N GLY A 915 1.68 18.20 29.40
CA GLY A 915 2.50 18.53 28.25
C GLY A 915 1.64 18.89 27.05
N VAL A 916 2.21 19.68 26.13
CA VAL A 916 1.66 19.83 24.77
C VAL A 916 2.74 19.53 23.73
N VAL A 917 2.34 18.85 22.66
CA VAL A 917 3.21 18.42 21.56
C VAL A 917 2.82 19.16 20.28
N ARG A 918 3.81 19.79 19.64
CA ARG A 918 3.65 20.55 18.39
C ARG A 918 4.74 20.15 17.39
N GLY A 919 4.38 19.39 16.36
CA GLY A 919 5.36 18.68 15.54
C GLY A 919 6.12 17.67 16.42
N ASN A 920 7.45 17.75 16.43
CA ASN A 920 8.30 16.95 17.31
C ASN A 920 8.74 17.66 18.61
N GLN A 921 8.16 18.85 18.91
CA GLN A 921 8.51 19.61 20.10
C GLN A 921 7.53 19.34 21.25
N PHE A 922 8.06 18.95 22.40
CA PHE A 922 7.35 18.74 23.66
C PHE A 922 7.53 19.97 24.56
N PHE A 923 6.43 20.49 25.10
CA PHE A 923 6.41 21.63 26.01
C PHE A 923 5.81 21.18 27.35
N LEU A 924 6.66 20.88 28.33
CA LEU A 924 6.26 20.24 29.59
C LEU A 924 5.98 21.29 30.68
N LYS A 925 5.02 21.01 31.55
CA LYS A 925 4.61 21.89 32.65
C LYS A 925 4.23 21.07 33.88
N ASN A 926 4.90 21.32 34.99
CA ASN A 926 4.80 20.48 36.19
C ASN A 926 3.75 21.08 37.15
N GLU A 927 3.84 22.38 37.43
CA GLU A 927 2.74 23.09 38.11
C GLU A 927 1.55 23.29 37.16
N LEU A 928 0.37 22.77 37.54
CA LEU A 928 -0.90 22.86 36.80
C LEU A 928 -1.49 24.30 36.78
N VAL A 929 -0.79 25.21 36.14
CA VAL A 929 -1.08 26.65 36.05
C VAL A 929 -0.74 27.22 34.67
N SER A 930 -1.42 28.30 34.27
CA SER A 930 -1.08 29.03 33.05
C SER A 930 0.31 29.68 33.12
N GLY A 931 1.13 29.42 32.11
CA GLY A 931 2.47 30.00 32.00
C GLY A 931 3.16 29.65 30.69
N VAL A 932 4.48 29.82 30.67
CA VAL A 932 5.37 29.13 29.73
C VAL A 932 5.60 27.69 30.23
N ALA A 933 6.09 26.83 29.34
CA ALA A 933 6.63 25.53 29.72
C ALA A 933 7.76 25.68 30.75
N ASP A 934 7.89 24.70 31.63
CA ASP A 934 9.02 24.59 32.56
C ASP A 934 10.25 24.06 31.81
N GLU A 935 10.05 23.04 30.95
CA GLU A 935 11.08 22.49 30.06
C GLU A 935 10.55 22.30 28.62
N VAL A 936 11.45 22.34 27.64
CA VAL A 936 11.11 22.16 26.21
C VAL A 936 12.12 21.26 25.52
N PHE A 937 11.63 20.13 25.00
CA PHE A 937 12.44 19.11 24.33
C PHE A 937 11.99 18.90 22.88
N ALA A 938 12.85 18.27 22.08
CA ALA A 938 12.49 17.83 20.74
C ALA A 938 12.97 16.39 20.54
N TYR A 939 12.07 15.50 20.10
CA TYR A 939 12.38 14.09 19.90
C TYR A 939 11.50 13.50 18.80
N GLY A 940 12.06 12.61 17.97
CA GLY A 940 11.42 12.10 16.76
C GLY A 940 11.29 13.11 15.61
N ASN A 941 10.55 12.70 14.57
CA ASN A 941 10.14 13.50 13.42
C ASN A 941 8.78 14.17 13.67
N ALA A 942 8.51 15.27 12.97
CA ALA A 942 7.27 16.05 13.15
C ALA A 942 5.97 15.36 12.65
N LYS A 943 6.04 14.08 12.25
CA LYS A 943 4.91 13.22 11.87
C LYS A 943 4.75 11.99 12.78
N ASP A 944 5.72 11.67 13.65
CA ASP A 944 5.64 10.46 14.48
C ASP A 944 4.55 10.62 15.55
N VAL A 945 3.88 9.53 15.93
CA VAL A 945 2.92 9.54 17.05
C VAL A 945 3.70 9.41 18.36
N SER A 946 3.95 10.53 19.02
CA SER A 946 4.69 10.55 20.29
C SER A 946 3.84 10.05 21.46
N VAL A 947 4.42 9.25 22.34
CA VAL A 947 3.82 8.78 23.61
C VAL A 947 4.77 9.09 24.76
N VAL A 948 4.29 8.90 25.98
CA VAL A 948 5.06 9.05 27.23
C VAL A 948 4.73 7.89 28.16
N GLY A 949 5.64 7.63 29.09
CA GLY A 949 5.59 6.52 30.04
C GLY A 949 6.93 6.37 30.78
N ASP A 950 6.97 5.53 31.81
CA ASP A 950 8.18 5.08 32.51
C ASP A 950 8.69 3.75 31.91
N TRP A 951 9.76 3.83 31.10
CA TRP A 951 10.25 2.71 30.32
C TRP A 951 11.30 1.83 31.03
N ASP A 952 11.74 2.19 32.24
CA ASP A 952 12.70 1.41 33.05
C ASP A 952 12.53 1.43 34.57
N GLY A 953 11.47 2.07 35.10
CA GLY A 953 11.04 2.01 36.50
C GLY A 953 11.76 2.99 37.43
N ASP A 954 12.13 4.18 36.91
CA ASP A 954 12.83 5.23 37.66
C ASP A 954 11.90 6.28 38.28
N GLY A 955 10.63 6.32 37.86
CA GLY A 955 9.58 7.22 38.31
C GLY A 955 9.45 8.52 37.50
N ILE A 956 10.03 8.60 36.29
CA ILE A 956 9.98 9.80 35.44
C ILE A 956 9.42 9.46 34.04
N ASP A 957 8.29 10.06 33.71
CA ASP A 957 7.69 9.93 32.38
C ASP A 957 8.58 10.53 31.29
N THR A 958 8.96 9.72 30.32
CA THR A 958 9.92 10.06 29.26
C THR A 958 9.38 9.72 27.87
N PRO A 959 9.88 10.31 26.78
CA PRO A 959 9.21 10.21 25.49
C PRO A 959 9.55 8.91 24.74
N ALA A 960 8.55 8.33 24.11
CA ALA A 960 8.76 7.46 22.96
C ALA A 960 8.06 8.02 21.72
N VAL A 961 8.46 7.56 20.52
CA VAL A 961 7.77 7.91 19.26
C VAL A 961 7.45 6.67 18.47
N ASP A 962 6.19 6.51 18.07
CA ASP A 962 5.74 5.43 17.21
C ASP A 962 5.92 5.78 15.73
N ARG A 963 6.58 4.86 15.04
CA ARG A 963 6.97 4.88 13.63
C ARG A 963 7.02 3.45 13.07
N ARG A 964 6.05 2.62 13.49
CA ARG A 964 5.80 1.28 12.93
C ARG A 964 5.27 1.35 11.49
#